data_AF-A0A1V0DHR0-F1
#
_entry.id   AF-A0A1V0DHR0-F1
#
_cell.length_a   1.000
_cell.length_b   1.000
_cell.length_c   1.000
_cell.angle_alpha   90.00
_cell.angle_beta   90.00
_cell.angle_gamma   90.00
#
_symmetry.space_group_name_H-M   'P 1'
#
loop_
_entity.id
_entity.type
_entity.pdbx_description
1 polymer ?
#
loop_
_entity_poly.entity_id
_entity_poly.type
_entity_poly.pdbx_seq_one_letter_code
_entity_poly.pdbx_strand_id
1 'polypeptide(L)'
;MHRLLLFALLLGLTGPTQAQDAPSWDVSAAHGPTRTVTFTTDEGTWMTVDVSPDGQTLVFDLLGDLYTLPITGGTATRITSGPAYDVQPQWSPDGTRIAFTSDRAGGDNLWTIAPDGSDPQPVTSETFRLVNGPAWSPDGQYLFGRKHFTSTRSLGAGEVWMYHISGGSGLQITKRPNDQQDSGNEIALSPDGRYLYYTEDLTGGSTFQYNKDPNPGIYGIKRLDRETGRTETLISGPGGASRPVPAPDGRHVAFVRRVRAESVLYVYDLQTGTARPLFDGLDHDQQEAWAIFGTYPDFAWTPDSRALVFWAQGKLWRLDVASREITNIPFEAAVEQTVTEAVRVPVEVHPERFTARMITDAVTSPDGRTLVFHAVGHLWKKALPDGTPVRLTRDEARFEYDPAFSPDGRHVVYTTWDDEELGAIYRIPIAGGTPTRLTREPGYFYEPRFSPDGSKIVYRRGGGNLLLGTAHGVDEGIYWMPAGGGERHLIRRDGYDARFASPDRIYFMTGGGLSKEYRSIDLDGSDERTHFTLKYPTTVVPSPDGRWVAFTELFNAYIAPFPRTGGAVDLNKDTKAIPVRQVTRDAGTELHWSGDSRTLHWVLGPAYFSRDLTESFAFLDGAPEELPAIDTTGVAIGLEVEADVPTGTVAFTNARVVTMNGDEVIENGTVVVRGNRIAAVGPSDRVPVPEGAYVVEATGKTVMPGLVDTHAHASHFYSGPTPRQNWVYYANLAYGITTMHDPSANTEFVFRQSELQKAGRIVAPRIFSTGTILYGADGDFKAVINGLDDARSHLRRMQAVGAFSVKSYNQPRREQRQQVLQAARELGMLVVPEGGSTFFHNLTQVIDGHTTIEHNLPVAPLYRDVLALWAATGVAYTPTLIVNYGGPSGEYWWYQHTRVWEKERLLRFTPRPLVDARSRRPTQVPEAEYHHITVAAAAKDLQDRGILVTTGAHGQLQGLGAHWELWMLAQGGMSPHNALKAATIDGARALGLDGDIGSLEPGKLADLIVIDGNPLENLHATENVELVMVNGRLFDAATMHQIAPEQKERRPFWWERDDVDDRFVWMPAYDATLEGGAVCSCGRH
;
A
#
# COMPACT_ATOMS: atom_id res chain seq x y z
N MET A 1 -7.76 -77.04 -47.43
CA MET A 1 -7.47 -75.77 -48.15
C MET A 1 -8.40 -74.71 -47.58
N HIS A 2 -7.93 -73.88 -46.62
CA HIS A 2 -7.58 -72.45 -46.82
C HIS A 2 -8.76 -71.61 -47.37
N ARG A 3 -9.33 -70.59 -46.73
CA ARG A 3 -8.99 -69.77 -45.54
C ARG A 3 -10.30 -69.20 -44.95
N LEU A 4 -10.33 -68.98 -43.63
CA LEU A 4 -11.43 -68.43 -42.82
C LEU A 4 -11.22 -66.94 -42.48
N LEU A 5 -12.34 -66.28 -42.17
CA LEU A 5 -12.53 -64.92 -41.64
C LEU A 5 -11.60 -64.53 -40.48
N LEU A 6 -11.35 -63.22 -40.31
CA LEU A 6 -11.60 -62.54 -39.02
C LEU A 6 -11.70 -61.01 -39.17
N PHE A 7 -12.80 -60.45 -38.65
CA PHE A 7 -13.05 -59.05 -38.30
C PHE A 7 -12.31 -58.71 -36.99
N ALA A 8 -11.71 -57.53 -36.86
CA ALA A 8 -11.27 -57.00 -35.56
C ALA A 8 -11.41 -55.47 -35.49
N LEU A 9 -12.07 -55.03 -34.41
CA LEU A 9 -12.37 -53.67 -33.95
C LEU A 9 -11.15 -52.73 -33.95
N LEU A 10 -11.35 -51.50 -34.42
CA LEU A 10 -10.53 -50.32 -34.08
C LEU A 10 -11.37 -49.42 -33.15
N LEU A 11 -11.16 -49.56 -31.84
CA LEU A 11 -11.58 -48.55 -30.86
C LEU A 11 -10.57 -47.41 -30.89
N GLY A 12 -11.04 -46.20 -31.19
CA GLY A 12 -10.31 -44.97 -30.95
C GLY A 12 -10.26 -44.68 -29.46
N LEU A 13 -9.06 -44.77 -28.88
CA LEU A 13 -8.72 -44.19 -27.59
C LEU A 13 -8.24 -42.75 -27.83
N THR A 14 -9.13 -41.78 -27.64
CA THR A 14 -8.73 -40.38 -27.43
C THR A 14 -8.17 -40.29 -26.01
N GLY A 15 -6.84 -40.24 -25.88
CA GLY A 15 -6.19 -39.89 -24.62
C GLY A 15 -6.49 -38.44 -24.23
N PRO A 16 -6.42 -38.10 -22.93
CA PRO A 16 -6.59 -36.72 -22.48
C PRO A 16 -5.49 -35.85 -23.12
N THR A 17 -5.89 -34.80 -23.81
CA THR A 17 -5.00 -33.72 -24.22
C THR A 17 -4.34 -33.15 -22.97
N GLN A 18 -3.05 -33.46 -22.81
CA GLN A 18 -2.18 -32.82 -21.84
C GLN A 18 -2.28 -31.32 -22.09
N ALA A 19 -2.82 -30.56 -21.13
CA ALA A 19 -2.77 -29.12 -21.17
C ALA A 19 -1.29 -28.74 -21.31
N GLN A 20 -0.95 -28.08 -22.41
CA GLN A 20 0.39 -27.59 -22.66
C GLN A 20 0.63 -26.50 -21.61
N ASP A 21 1.59 -26.70 -20.70
CA ASP A 21 1.93 -25.71 -19.68
C ASP A 21 2.13 -24.35 -20.36
N ALA A 22 1.48 -23.31 -19.83
CA ALA A 22 1.67 -21.96 -20.34
C ALA A 22 3.17 -21.61 -20.32
N PRO A 23 3.72 -20.94 -21.34
CA PRO A 23 5.13 -20.56 -21.35
C PRO A 23 5.47 -19.75 -20.10
N SER A 24 6.60 -20.05 -19.48
CA SER A 24 7.11 -19.31 -18.31
C SER A 24 7.30 -17.83 -18.66
N TRP A 25 6.93 -16.93 -17.75
CA TRP A 25 7.13 -15.50 -17.92
C TRP A 25 8.62 -15.17 -18.06
N ASP A 26 9.00 -14.46 -19.12
CA ASP A 26 10.36 -13.98 -19.34
C ASP A 26 10.47 -12.51 -18.90
N VAL A 27 11.20 -12.24 -17.82
CA VAL A 27 11.42 -10.88 -17.31
C VAL A 27 12.13 -9.97 -18.31
N SER A 28 12.91 -10.56 -19.23
CA SER A 28 13.68 -9.85 -20.24
C SER A 28 12.90 -9.55 -21.52
N ALA A 29 11.68 -10.07 -21.65
CA ALA A 29 10.81 -9.76 -22.78
C ALA A 29 10.17 -8.36 -22.65
N ALA A 30 9.77 -7.79 -23.78
CA ALA A 30 9.05 -6.52 -23.78
C ALA A 30 7.57 -6.73 -23.37
N HIS A 31 7.17 -6.16 -22.24
CA HIS A 31 5.81 -6.24 -21.69
C HIS A 31 5.04 -4.91 -21.82
N GLY A 32 5.19 -4.26 -22.98
CA GLY A 32 4.66 -2.93 -23.28
C GLY A 32 5.53 -2.20 -24.31
N PRO A 33 5.18 -0.96 -24.69
CA PRO A 33 6.05 -0.13 -25.50
C PRO A 33 7.38 0.14 -24.77
N THR A 34 8.50 -0.20 -25.40
CA THR A 34 9.84 0.00 -24.83
C THR A 34 10.65 0.99 -25.66
N ARG A 35 11.65 1.61 -25.03
CA ARG A 35 12.69 2.38 -25.70
C ARG A 35 14.05 2.13 -25.06
N THR A 36 15.09 2.26 -25.87
CA THR A 36 16.47 2.20 -25.40
C THR A 36 16.93 3.58 -24.96
N VAL A 37 17.51 3.66 -23.77
CA VAL A 37 18.11 4.85 -23.17
C VAL A 37 19.62 4.65 -23.16
N THR A 38 20.36 5.59 -23.75
CA THR A 38 21.83 5.54 -23.79
C THR A 38 22.41 6.85 -23.28
N PHE A 39 23.47 6.76 -22.48
CA PHE A 39 24.28 7.89 -22.06
C PHE A 39 25.63 7.40 -21.52
N THR A 40 26.58 8.31 -21.37
CA THR A 40 27.82 8.04 -20.63
C THR A 40 27.80 8.73 -19.28
N THR A 41 28.45 8.11 -18.29
CA THR A 41 28.60 8.66 -16.95
C THR A 41 29.97 8.30 -16.36
N ASP A 42 30.50 9.21 -15.56
CA ASP A 42 31.68 9.04 -14.71
C ASP A 42 31.29 9.07 -13.21
N GLU A 43 29.99 8.99 -12.92
CA GLU A 43 29.41 8.92 -11.60
C GLU A 43 28.35 7.82 -11.54
N GLY A 44 28.23 7.16 -10.39
CA GLY A 44 27.19 6.16 -10.16
C GLY A 44 26.66 6.16 -8.73
N THR A 45 25.43 5.69 -8.56
CA THR A 45 24.72 5.67 -7.27
C THR A 45 24.72 4.26 -6.69
N TRP A 46 25.21 4.11 -5.45
CA TRP A 46 25.19 2.85 -4.70
C TRP A 46 25.91 1.67 -5.39
N MET A 47 27.09 1.94 -5.97
CA MET A 47 27.86 0.95 -6.74
C MET A 47 28.64 0.02 -5.82
N THR A 48 28.49 -1.29 -5.99
CA THR A 48 29.38 -2.26 -5.33
C THR A 48 30.62 -2.51 -6.20
N VAL A 49 31.77 -2.76 -5.58
CA VAL A 49 33.04 -2.97 -6.29
C VAL A 49 33.86 -4.08 -5.66
N ASP A 50 34.50 -4.90 -6.50
CA ASP A 50 35.45 -5.92 -6.09
C ASP A 50 36.73 -5.91 -6.98
N VAL A 51 37.83 -6.43 -6.43
CA VAL A 51 39.17 -6.41 -7.05
C VAL A 51 39.56 -7.82 -7.46
N SER A 52 40.06 -7.98 -8.69
CA SER A 52 40.53 -9.27 -9.20
C SER A 52 41.68 -9.85 -8.36
N PRO A 53 41.85 -11.19 -8.30
CA PRO A 53 42.92 -11.81 -7.49
C PRO A 53 44.35 -11.40 -7.87
N ASP A 54 44.57 -10.93 -9.11
CA ASP A 54 45.85 -10.38 -9.59
C ASP A 54 46.04 -8.89 -9.26
N GLY A 55 44.99 -8.23 -8.73
CA GLY A 55 44.99 -6.84 -8.32
C GLY A 55 44.98 -5.83 -9.47
N GLN A 56 44.71 -6.25 -10.71
CA GLN A 56 44.81 -5.38 -11.89
C GLN A 56 43.47 -4.85 -12.38
N THR A 57 42.36 -5.54 -12.08
CA THR A 57 41.05 -5.27 -12.67
C THR A 57 40.00 -5.16 -11.57
N LEU A 58 39.08 -4.20 -11.71
CA LEU A 58 37.89 -4.06 -10.89
C LEU A 58 36.71 -4.67 -11.61
N VAL A 59 35.76 -5.20 -10.84
CA VAL A 59 34.38 -5.42 -11.30
C VAL A 59 33.46 -4.55 -10.45
N PHE A 60 32.47 -3.93 -11.06
CA PHE A 60 31.45 -3.16 -10.34
C PHE A 60 30.10 -3.23 -11.05
N ASP A 61 29.02 -2.99 -10.31
CA ASP A 61 27.68 -2.81 -10.89
C ASP A 61 27.31 -1.33 -11.07
N LEU A 62 26.53 -1.06 -12.12
CA LEU A 62 25.97 0.25 -12.41
C LEU A 62 24.64 0.08 -13.15
N LEU A 63 23.55 0.51 -12.52
CA LEU A 63 22.18 0.45 -13.05
C LEU A 63 21.72 -0.94 -13.54
N GLY A 64 22.17 -2.01 -12.86
CA GLY A 64 21.78 -3.39 -13.19
C GLY A 64 22.63 -4.06 -14.27
N ASP A 65 23.71 -3.40 -14.71
CA ASP A 65 24.76 -4.02 -15.52
C ASP A 65 26.06 -4.14 -14.75
N LEU A 66 26.87 -5.13 -15.11
CA LEU A 66 28.21 -5.33 -14.59
C LEU A 66 29.25 -4.77 -15.56
N TYR A 67 30.31 -4.19 -15.01
CA TYR A 67 31.43 -3.61 -15.75
C TYR A 67 32.76 -4.08 -15.20
N THR A 68 33.76 -4.17 -16.08
CA THR A 68 35.16 -4.32 -15.69
C THR A 68 35.96 -3.05 -16.00
N LEU A 69 36.96 -2.75 -15.18
CA LEU A 69 37.79 -1.56 -15.32
C LEU A 69 39.21 -1.82 -14.81
N PRO A 70 40.28 -1.39 -15.51
CA PRO A 70 41.62 -1.43 -14.93
C PRO A 70 41.67 -0.68 -13.59
N ILE A 71 42.41 -1.19 -12.60
CA ILE A 71 42.50 -0.57 -11.26
C ILE A 71 43.07 0.86 -11.27
N THR A 72 43.74 1.24 -12.36
CA THR A 72 44.24 2.60 -12.61
C THR A 72 43.19 3.56 -13.18
N GLY A 73 42.00 3.06 -13.53
CA GLY A 73 40.93 3.81 -14.17
C GLY A 73 40.94 3.77 -15.70
N GLY A 74 39.99 4.48 -16.32
CA GLY A 74 39.79 4.58 -17.77
C GLY A 74 38.35 4.32 -18.21
N THR A 75 38.16 3.82 -19.43
CA THR A 75 36.84 3.43 -19.95
C THR A 75 36.47 2.04 -19.46
N ALA A 76 35.30 1.92 -18.82
CA ALA A 76 34.78 0.66 -18.32
C ALA A 76 34.24 -0.21 -19.47
N THR A 77 34.47 -1.52 -19.39
CA THR A 77 33.94 -2.50 -20.34
C THR A 77 32.71 -3.16 -19.75
N ARG A 78 31.55 -2.97 -20.37
CA ARG A 78 30.29 -3.61 -19.98
C ARG A 78 30.37 -5.12 -20.25
N ILE A 79 30.03 -5.95 -19.27
CA ILE A 79 30.09 -7.43 -19.37
C ILE A 79 28.71 -8.09 -19.28
N THR A 80 27.71 -7.43 -18.70
CA THR A 80 26.30 -7.86 -18.79
C THR A 80 25.44 -6.80 -19.44
N SER A 81 24.36 -7.23 -20.10
CA SER A 81 23.43 -6.34 -20.78
C SER A 81 22.04 -6.93 -20.86
N GLY A 82 21.02 -6.07 -20.91
CA GLY A 82 19.63 -6.45 -21.11
C GLY A 82 18.74 -5.94 -19.97
N PRO A 83 17.46 -6.33 -19.94
CA PRO A 83 16.53 -5.84 -18.92
C PRO A 83 16.73 -6.45 -17.54
N ALA A 84 17.40 -7.60 -17.43
CA ALA A 84 17.73 -8.21 -16.14
C ALA A 84 18.62 -7.28 -15.31
N TYR A 85 18.41 -7.29 -14.00
CA TYR A 85 19.10 -6.42 -13.06
C TYR A 85 20.20 -7.20 -12.33
N ASP A 86 21.44 -7.04 -12.79
CA ASP A 86 22.63 -7.73 -12.27
C ASP A 86 23.42 -6.82 -11.32
N VAL A 87 23.60 -7.23 -10.05
CA VAL A 87 24.21 -6.42 -8.98
C VAL A 87 25.09 -7.25 -8.04
N GLN A 88 25.87 -6.58 -7.18
CA GLN A 88 26.74 -7.22 -6.17
C GLN A 88 27.77 -8.21 -6.74
N PRO A 89 28.57 -7.83 -7.77
CA PRO A 89 29.59 -8.72 -8.32
C PRO A 89 30.73 -9.01 -7.34
N GLN A 90 31.26 -10.24 -7.42
CA GLN A 90 32.42 -10.72 -6.67
C GLN A 90 33.27 -11.67 -7.54
N TRP A 91 34.58 -11.43 -7.62
CA TRP A 91 35.53 -12.30 -8.31
C TRP A 91 35.67 -13.66 -7.62
N SER A 92 35.77 -14.73 -8.42
CA SER A 92 36.20 -16.02 -7.90
C SER A 92 37.66 -15.95 -7.45
N PRO A 93 38.09 -16.77 -6.47
CA PRO A 93 39.48 -16.76 -5.97
C PRO A 93 40.55 -17.04 -7.04
N ASP A 94 40.17 -17.72 -8.12
CA ASP A 94 41.04 -18.02 -9.27
C ASP A 94 40.94 -16.99 -10.41
N GLY A 95 40.05 -16.00 -10.31
CA GLY A 95 39.83 -14.94 -11.30
C GLY A 95 39.14 -15.39 -12.58
N THR A 96 38.64 -16.63 -12.65
CA THR A 96 38.04 -17.18 -13.88
C THR A 96 36.53 -16.96 -13.99
N ARG A 97 35.87 -16.54 -12.91
CA ARG A 97 34.43 -16.29 -12.83
C ARG A 97 34.15 -15.05 -11.99
N ILE A 98 32.97 -14.47 -12.20
CA ILE A 98 32.38 -13.42 -11.38
C ILE A 98 31.03 -13.94 -10.91
N ALA A 99 30.79 -13.95 -9.59
CA ALA A 99 29.48 -14.23 -9.00
C ALA A 99 28.70 -12.93 -8.83
N PHE A 100 27.38 -12.96 -8.95
CA PHE A 100 26.52 -11.78 -8.81
C PHE A 100 25.06 -12.19 -8.49
N THR A 101 24.26 -11.22 -8.05
CA THR A 101 22.81 -11.37 -7.87
C THR A 101 22.09 -10.95 -9.15
N SER A 102 21.10 -11.71 -9.60
CA SER A 102 20.28 -11.37 -10.77
C SER A 102 18.81 -11.76 -10.61
N ASP A 103 17.92 -10.92 -11.13
CA ASP A 103 16.46 -11.13 -11.17
C ASP A 103 15.97 -11.81 -12.46
N ARG A 104 16.87 -12.22 -13.37
CA ARG A 104 16.54 -12.76 -14.70
C ARG A 104 15.60 -13.97 -14.71
N ALA A 105 15.51 -14.70 -13.59
CA ALA A 105 14.62 -15.85 -13.40
C ALA A 105 13.30 -15.48 -12.69
N GLY A 106 12.99 -14.19 -12.56
CA GLY A 106 11.82 -13.67 -11.83
C GLY A 106 12.21 -13.03 -10.50
N GLY A 107 12.76 -13.83 -9.59
CA GLY A 107 13.30 -13.36 -8.30
C GLY A 107 14.82 -13.42 -8.23
N ASP A 108 15.39 -12.68 -7.27
CA ASP A 108 16.83 -12.63 -7.00
C ASP A 108 17.41 -14.03 -6.77
N ASN A 109 18.41 -14.37 -7.56
CA ASN A 109 19.18 -15.59 -7.48
C ASN A 109 20.67 -15.30 -7.66
N LEU A 110 21.52 -16.25 -7.24
CA LEU A 110 22.96 -16.18 -7.45
C LEU A 110 23.34 -16.78 -8.80
N TRP A 111 24.18 -16.07 -9.54
CA TRP A 111 24.69 -16.45 -10.84
C TRP A 111 26.20 -16.32 -10.88
N THR A 112 26.81 -17.00 -11.85
CA THR A 112 28.22 -16.78 -12.22
C THR A 112 28.34 -16.50 -13.71
N ILE A 113 29.38 -15.77 -14.11
CA ILE A 113 29.68 -15.43 -15.50
C ILE A 113 31.19 -15.39 -15.71
N ALA A 114 31.66 -15.61 -16.93
CA ALA A 114 33.07 -15.38 -17.25
C ALA A 114 33.38 -13.86 -17.27
N PRO A 115 34.63 -13.44 -17.03
CA PRO A 115 35.02 -12.02 -17.00
C PRO A 115 34.79 -11.24 -18.30
N ASP A 116 34.65 -11.95 -19.42
CA ASP A 116 34.32 -11.37 -20.73
C ASP A 116 32.80 -11.28 -21.00
N GLY A 117 31.96 -11.66 -20.03
CA GLY A 117 30.50 -11.70 -20.15
C GLY A 117 29.95 -12.99 -20.77
N SER A 118 30.79 -13.96 -21.11
CA SER A 118 30.34 -15.24 -21.67
C SER A 118 29.93 -16.26 -20.60
N ASP A 119 29.21 -17.30 -21.02
CA ASP A 119 28.84 -18.47 -20.20
C ASP A 119 28.19 -18.12 -18.83
N PRO A 120 27.07 -17.37 -18.81
CA PRO A 120 26.32 -17.15 -17.57
C PRO A 120 25.66 -18.44 -17.08
N GLN A 121 25.84 -18.77 -15.81
CA GLN A 121 25.36 -20.00 -15.18
C GLN A 121 24.60 -19.71 -13.86
N PRO A 122 23.39 -20.25 -13.67
CA PRO A 122 22.67 -20.13 -12.40
C PRO A 122 23.30 -21.03 -11.35
N VAL A 123 23.50 -20.51 -10.14
CA VAL A 123 23.90 -21.29 -8.96
C VAL A 123 22.70 -21.62 -8.07
N THR A 124 21.72 -20.71 -8.01
CA THR A 124 20.44 -20.94 -7.32
C THR A 124 19.25 -20.85 -8.28
N SER A 125 18.13 -21.46 -7.89
CA SER A 125 16.88 -21.49 -8.66
C SER A 125 15.64 -21.33 -7.78
N GLU A 126 15.74 -20.45 -6.77
CA GLU A 126 14.61 -20.14 -5.89
C GLU A 126 13.50 -19.46 -6.68
N THR A 127 12.28 -19.99 -6.53
CA THR A 127 11.08 -19.47 -7.20
C THR A 127 10.13 -18.74 -6.25
N PHE A 128 10.38 -18.80 -4.93
CA PHE A 128 9.54 -18.15 -3.93
C PHE A 128 10.34 -17.25 -2.98
N ARG A 129 11.50 -17.71 -2.51
CA ARG A 129 12.42 -16.90 -1.70
C ARG A 129 13.37 -16.12 -2.60
N LEU A 130 13.94 -15.05 -2.06
CA LEU A 130 14.98 -14.25 -2.72
C LEU A 130 16.34 -14.64 -2.15
N VAL A 131 17.38 -14.70 -2.98
CA VAL A 131 18.77 -14.94 -2.57
C VAL A 131 19.69 -13.90 -3.21
N ASN A 132 20.46 -13.19 -2.38
CA ASN A 132 21.37 -12.13 -2.83
C ASN A 132 22.68 -12.11 -2.04
N GLY A 133 23.60 -11.21 -2.41
CA GLY A 133 24.88 -10.98 -1.74
C GLY A 133 25.82 -12.19 -1.78
N PRO A 134 26.30 -12.62 -2.96
CA PRO A 134 27.18 -13.77 -3.09
C PRO A 134 28.52 -13.54 -2.38
N ALA A 135 29.08 -14.58 -1.76
CA ALA A 135 30.45 -14.60 -1.26
C ALA A 135 31.11 -15.95 -1.56
N TRP A 136 32.31 -15.92 -2.13
CA TRP A 136 33.03 -17.14 -2.50
C TRP A 136 33.67 -17.85 -1.31
N SER A 137 33.65 -19.19 -1.32
CA SER A 137 34.61 -19.96 -0.53
C SER A 137 36.02 -19.81 -1.11
N PRO A 138 37.08 -19.82 -0.29
CA PRO A 138 38.46 -19.66 -0.79
C PRO A 138 38.92 -20.73 -1.79
N ASP A 139 38.29 -21.91 -1.80
CA ASP A 139 38.55 -23.00 -2.75
C ASP A 139 37.75 -22.86 -4.07
N GLY A 140 36.90 -21.84 -4.19
CA GLY A 140 36.07 -21.57 -5.36
C GLY A 140 34.96 -22.60 -5.61
N GLN A 141 34.68 -23.52 -4.69
CA GLN A 141 33.69 -24.59 -4.90
C GLN A 141 32.28 -24.23 -4.41
N TYR A 142 32.14 -23.19 -3.58
CA TYR A 142 30.87 -22.80 -2.98
C TYR A 142 30.64 -21.29 -3.03
N LEU A 143 29.36 -20.91 -3.10
CA LEU A 143 28.88 -19.57 -2.84
C LEU A 143 28.06 -19.55 -1.55
N PHE A 144 28.24 -18.52 -0.76
CA PHE A 144 27.34 -18.15 0.33
C PHE A 144 26.44 -17.03 -0.15
N GLY A 145 25.17 -17.03 0.29
CA GLY A 145 24.23 -15.95 -0.01
C GLY A 145 23.21 -15.80 1.10
N ARG A 146 22.60 -14.61 1.16
CA ARG A 146 21.52 -14.31 2.09
C ARG A 146 20.20 -14.75 1.48
N LYS A 147 19.51 -15.69 2.13
CA LYS A 147 18.16 -16.13 1.75
C LYS A 147 17.10 -15.41 2.60
N HIS A 148 16.13 -14.77 1.96
CA HIS A 148 15.10 -13.95 2.61
C HIS A 148 13.82 -14.73 2.91
N PHE A 149 13.25 -14.58 4.11
CA PHE A 149 12.04 -15.28 4.54
C PHE A 149 10.87 -14.34 4.85
N THR A 150 10.07 -14.01 3.84
CA THR A 150 8.76 -13.35 3.98
C THR A 150 7.85 -14.05 5.00
N SER A 151 7.29 -13.26 5.93
CA SER A 151 6.26 -13.64 6.91
C SER A 151 4.99 -12.80 6.66
N THR A 152 4.42 -12.15 7.68
CA THR A 152 3.34 -11.16 7.52
C THR A 152 3.83 -9.81 7.02
N ARG A 153 5.16 -9.58 7.00
CA ARG A 153 5.82 -8.52 6.24
C ARG A 153 6.50 -9.13 5.01
N SER A 154 6.42 -8.40 3.90
CA SER A 154 6.65 -8.84 2.51
C SER A 154 8.09 -9.16 2.14
N LEU A 155 9.02 -8.41 2.71
CA LEU A 155 10.43 -8.74 2.70
C LEU A 155 10.71 -9.22 4.13
N GLY A 156 11.65 -10.13 4.33
CA GLY A 156 11.73 -10.85 5.61
C GLY A 156 13.12 -10.85 6.18
N ALA A 157 13.23 -11.29 7.43
CA ALA A 157 14.52 -11.58 8.02
C ALA A 157 15.30 -12.60 7.17
N GLY A 158 16.62 -12.42 7.12
CA GLY A 158 17.53 -13.22 6.29
C GLY A 158 18.26 -14.30 7.06
N GLU A 159 18.80 -15.26 6.31
CA GLU A 159 19.68 -16.32 6.80
C GLU A 159 20.83 -16.53 5.81
N VAL A 160 22.00 -16.94 6.29
CA VAL A 160 23.12 -17.31 5.40
C VAL A 160 22.97 -18.76 4.96
N TRP A 161 23.07 -18.99 3.66
CA TRP A 161 22.99 -20.30 3.02
C TRP A 161 24.22 -20.52 2.14
N MET A 162 24.68 -21.78 2.05
CA MET A 162 25.83 -22.21 1.25
C MET A 162 25.37 -23.10 0.10
N TYR A 163 25.87 -22.85 -1.10
CA TYR A 163 25.50 -23.52 -2.34
C TYR A 163 26.77 -24.00 -3.05
N HIS A 164 26.76 -25.21 -3.59
CA HIS A 164 27.84 -25.67 -4.47
C HIS A 164 27.69 -24.99 -5.83
N ILE A 165 28.81 -24.66 -6.50
CA ILE A 165 28.79 -23.94 -7.79
C ILE A 165 28.03 -24.66 -8.91
N SER A 166 27.86 -25.99 -8.79
CA SER A 166 27.05 -26.79 -9.74
C SER A 166 25.55 -26.77 -9.44
N GLY A 167 25.11 -26.00 -8.43
CA GLY A 167 23.72 -25.91 -7.98
C GLY A 167 23.34 -26.84 -6.82
N GLY A 168 22.03 -26.88 -6.53
CA GLY A 168 21.42 -27.63 -5.42
C GLY A 168 20.50 -26.75 -4.56
N SER A 169 19.80 -27.34 -3.58
CA SER A 169 18.86 -26.61 -2.71
C SER A 169 19.54 -25.76 -1.61
N GLY A 170 20.86 -25.81 -1.51
CA GLY A 170 21.66 -25.13 -0.49
C GLY A 170 21.65 -25.81 0.88
N LEU A 171 22.60 -25.39 1.73
CA LEU A 171 22.73 -25.77 3.13
C LEU A 171 22.59 -24.52 4.01
N GLN A 172 21.70 -24.56 4.99
CA GLN A 172 21.54 -23.48 5.97
C GLN A 172 22.78 -23.39 6.87
N ILE A 173 23.35 -22.19 6.99
CA ILE A 173 24.55 -21.92 7.79
C ILE A 173 24.21 -21.14 9.07
N THR A 174 23.33 -20.15 8.96
CA THR A 174 22.83 -19.39 10.13
C THR A 174 21.31 -19.45 10.20
N LYS A 175 20.77 -19.19 11.39
CA LYS A 175 19.33 -19.09 11.62
C LYS A 175 19.00 -17.67 12.05
N ARG A 176 17.93 -17.10 11.49
CA ARG A 176 17.44 -15.78 11.86
C ARG A 176 16.97 -15.73 13.32
N PRO A 177 17.15 -14.60 14.03
CA PRO A 177 16.66 -14.45 15.41
C PRO A 177 15.13 -14.54 15.51
N ASN A 178 14.42 -13.90 14.58
CA ASN A 178 12.97 -13.91 14.45
C ASN A 178 12.58 -13.53 12.99
N ASP A 179 11.30 -13.33 12.72
CA ASP A 179 10.80 -13.06 11.37
C ASP A 179 10.92 -11.58 10.93
N GLN A 180 11.47 -10.69 11.77
CA GLN A 180 11.49 -9.23 11.54
C GLN A 180 12.87 -8.59 11.67
N GLN A 181 13.82 -9.21 12.38
CA GLN A 181 15.17 -8.69 12.56
C GLN A 181 16.12 -9.20 11.48
N ASP A 182 16.84 -8.28 10.86
CA ASP A 182 17.80 -8.60 9.81
C ASP A 182 19.01 -9.36 10.37
N SER A 183 19.38 -10.46 9.72
CA SER A 183 20.57 -11.25 10.02
C SER A 183 21.09 -11.87 8.73
N GLY A 184 22.38 -12.19 8.73
CA GLY A 184 23.06 -12.73 7.56
C GLY A 184 23.25 -11.71 6.43
N ASN A 185 23.30 -10.41 6.76
CA ASN A 185 23.61 -9.37 5.78
C ASN A 185 25.13 -9.36 5.54
N GLU A 186 25.58 -8.96 4.34
CA GLU A 186 26.98 -8.56 4.09
C GLU A 186 27.99 -9.66 4.45
N ILE A 187 27.98 -10.72 3.66
CA ILE A 187 28.69 -11.97 3.96
C ILE A 187 30.14 -11.89 3.46
N ALA A 188 31.09 -12.31 4.29
CA ALA A 188 32.48 -12.44 3.88
C ALA A 188 33.16 -13.64 4.59
N LEU A 189 34.18 -14.22 3.95
CA LEU A 189 34.94 -15.33 4.53
C LEU A 189 36.37 -14.90 4.86
N SER A 190 36.96 -15.50 5.90
CA SER A 190 38.39 -15.37 6.13
C SER A 190 39.18 -16.01 4.97
N PRO A 191 40.42 -15.57 4.72
CA PRO A 191 41.25 -16.13 3.64
C PRO A 191 41.51 -17.64 3.74
N ASP A 192 41.53 -18.19 4.96
CA ASP A 192 41.67 -19.63 5.22
C ASP A 192 40.33 -20.39 5.16
N GLY A 193 39.21 -19.69 5.02
CA GLY A 193 37.85 -20.21 4.95
C GLY A 193 37.26 -20.67 6.28
N ARG A 194 37.99 -20.57 7.39
CA ARG A 194 37.54 -21.05 8.69
C ARG A 194 36.39 -20.21 9.26
N TYR A 195 36.46 -18.89 9.09
CA TYR A 195 35.52 -17.94 9.68
C TYR A 195 34.60 -17.36 8.61
N LEU A 196 33.31 -17.32 8.94
CA LEU A 196 32.29 -16.56 8.21
C LEU A 196 31.97 -15.29 9.01
N TYR A 197 32.03 -14.14 8.35
CA TYR A 197 31.61 -12.86 8.87
C TYR A 197 30.29 -12.46 8.24
N TYR A 198 29.40 -11.89 9.03
CA TYR A 198 28.13 -11.35 8.57
C TYR A 198 27.60 -10.31 9.55
N THR A 199 26.74 -9.43 9.08
CA THR A 199 26.10 -8.38 9.88
C THR A 199 24.73 -8.86 10.38
N GLU A 200 24.40 -8.51 11.63
CA GLU A 200 23.12 -8.80 12.29
C GLU A 200 22.60 -7.57 13.05
N ASP A 201 21.30 -7.33 12.96
CA ASP A 201 20.59 -6.35 13.77
C ASP A 201 20.56 -6.82 15.24
N LEU A 202 21.20 -6.05 16.11
CA LEU A 202 21.34 -6.35 17.54
C LEU A 202 20.27 -5.68 18.41
N THR A 203 19.35 -4.91 17.82
CA THR A 203 18.26 -4.29 18.58
C THR A 203 17.35 -5.35 19.23
N GLY A 204 16.61 -4.98 20.27
CA GLY A 204 15.68 -5.90 20.94
C GLY A 204 14.27 -5.82 20.34
N GLY A 205 13.51 -6.92 20.40
CA GLY A 205 12.09 -6.96 20.02
C GLY A 205 11.75 -8.08 19.05
N SER A 206 10.47 -8.17 18.67
CA SER A 206 9.96 -9.13 17.68
C SER A 206 9.34 -8.46 16.46
N THR A 207 9.49 -7.14 16.34
CA THR A 207 8.92 -6.30 15.27
C THR A 207 10.00 -5.41 14.69
N PHE A 208 9.87 -5.09 13.40
CA PHE A 208 10.66 -4.03 12.78
C PHE A 208 10.38 -2.70 13.49
N GLN A 209 11.41 -1.83 13.56
CA GLN A 209 11.34 -0.51 14.18
C GLN A 209 11.76 0.51 13.13
N TYR A 210 10.95 1.53 12.89
CA TYR A 210 11.36 2.70 12.11
C TYR A 210 12.15 3.67 12.99
N ASN A 211 12.86 4.63 12.38
CA ASN A 211 13.59 5.70 13.09
C ASN A 211 14.54 5.18 14.18
N LYS A 212 15.20 4.04 13.94
CA LYS A 212 16.13 3.45 14.91
C LYS A 212 17.27 4.43 15.18
N ASP A 213 17.65 4.60 16.43
CA ASP A 213 18.80 5.41 16.80
C ASP A 213 20.11 4.63 16.54
N PRO A 214 20.99 5.06 15.62
CA PRO A 214 22.26 4.40 15.37
C PRO A 214 23.27 4.62 16.50
N ASN A 215 23.12 5.65 17.34
CA ASN A 215 24.08 6.00 18.38
C ASN A 215 24.30 4.92 19.45
N PRO A 216 23.28 4.20 19.98
CA PRO A 216 23.53 3.03 20.83
C PRO A 216 24.10 1.83 20.06
N GLY A 217 23.93 1.81 18.73
CA GLY A 217 24.35 0.75 17.81
C GLY A 217 23.17 -0.13 17.39
N ILE A 218 22.88 -0.18 16.08
CA ILE A 218 21.83 -1.03 15.49
C ILE A 218 22.43 -2.37 15.07
N TYR A 219 23.43 -2.33 14.19
CA TYR A 219 24.05 -3.53 13.63
C TYR A 219 25.38 -3.87 14.31
N GLY A 220 25.72 -5.15 14.31
CA GLY A 220 27.05 -5.63 14.68
C GLY A 220 27.53 -6.78 13.80
N ILE A 221 28.85 -6.90 13.71
CA ILE A 221 29.52 -7.94 12.93
C ILE A 221 29.63 -9.21 13.77
N LYS A 222 29.02 -10.27 13.28
CA LYS A 222 29.12 -11.63 13.79
C LYS A 222 30.28 -12.36 13.11
N ARG A 223 30.87 -13.29 13.85
CA ARG A 223 31.85 -14.25 13.36
C ARG A 223 31.39 -15.66 13.73
N LEU A 224 31.15 -16.50 12.73
CA LEU A 224 30.90 -17.92 12.87
C LEU A 224 32.19 -18.70 12.55
N ASP A 225 32.65 -19.49 13.51
CA ASP A 225 33.69 -20.50 13.29
C ASP A 225 33.06 -21.75 12.68
N ARG A 226 33.40 -22.05 11.42
CA ARG A 226 32.80 -23.15 10.65
C ARG A 226 33.28 -24.54 11.07
N GLU A 227 34.37 -24.64 11.83
CA GLU A 227 34.86 -25.92 12.36
C GLU A 227 34.13 -26.31 13.65
N THR A 228 33.82 -25.33 14.49
CA THR A 228 33.20 -25.55 15.81
C THR A 228 31.70 -25.26 15.85
N GLY A 229 31.17 -24.52 14.88
CA GLY A 229 29.80 -24.01 14.86
C GLY A 229 29.55 -22.85 15.83
N ARG A 230 30.57 -22.34 16.52
CA ARG A 230 30.42 -21.26 17.49
C ARG A 230 30.30 -19.92 16.78
N THR A 231 29.25 -19.17 17.13
CA THR A 231 29.06 -17.77 16.70
C THR A 231 29.35 -16.81 17.84
N GLU A 232 30.00 -15.69 17.55
CA GLU A 232 30.17 -14.57 18.48
C GLU A 232 29.90 -13.22 17.80
N THR A 233 29.56 -12.20 18.57
CA THR A 233 29.60 -10.81 18.11
C THR A 233 31.04 -10.29 18.22
N LEU A 234 31.70 -10.09 17.08
CA LEU A 234 33.11 -9.70 17.01
C LEU A 234 33.29 -8.18 17.16
N ILE A 235 32.50 -7.39 16.42
CA ILE A 235 32.58 -5.92 16.42
C ILE A 235 31.17 -5.36 16.64
N SER A 236 31.00 -4.49 17.63
CA SER A 236 29.73 -3.83 17.96
C SER A 236 29.94 -2.54 18.75
N GLY A 237 28.87 -1.94 19.27
CA GLY A 237 28.89 -0.75 20.13
C GLY A 237 28.33 0.51 19.45
N PRO A 238 28.54 1.70 20.05
CA PRO A 238 27.88 2.93 19.63
C PRO A 238 28.10 3.33 18.16
N GLY A 239 27.06 3.50 17.36
CA GLY A 239 27.19 3.74 15.91
C GLY A 239 27.22 2.46 15.05
N GLY A 240 27.13 1.30 15.70
CA GLY A 240 27.09 -0.01 15.05
C GLY A 240 28.41 -0.44 14.41
N ALA A 241 28.35 -1.56 13.71
CA ALA A 241 29.38 -2.04 12.81
C ALA A 241 28.74 -2.92 11.73
N SER A 242 29.04 -2.63 10.46
CA SER A 242 28.46 -3.32 9.31
C SER A 242 29.48 -3.46 8.17
N ARG A 243 29.10 -4.16 7.10
CA ARG A 243 29.90 -4.49 5.90
C ARG A 243 31.32 -4.99 6.21
N PRO A 244 31.46 -6.16 6.87
CA PRO A 244 32.77 -6.72 7.19
C PRO A 244 33.49 -7.22 5.93
N VAL A 245 34.73 -6.79 5.72
CA VAL A 245 35.59 -7.26 4.63
C VAL A 245 36.96 -7.66 5.21
N PRO A 246 37.19 -8.97 5.47
CA PRO A 246 38.47 -9.49 5.92
C PRO A 246 39.59 -9.24 4.90
N ALA A 247 40.76 -8.83 5.38
CA ALA A 247 41.94 -8.66 4.55
C ALA A 247 42.56 -10.02 4.18
N PRO A 248 43.19 -10.14 3.00
CA PRO A 248 43.93 -11.35 2.58
C PRO A 248 45.02 -11.79 3.58
N ASP A 249 45.54 -10.88 4.40
CA ASP A 249 46.52 -11.19 5.45
C ASP A 249 45.96 -11.99 6.65
N GLY A 250 44.63 -12.14 6.75
CA GLY A 250 43.95 -12.85 7.83
C GLY A 250 44.01 -12.15 9.20
N ARG A 251 44.55 -10.93 9.27
CA ARG A 251 44.73 -10.15 10.50
C ARG A 251 43.77 -8.99 10.60
N HIS A 252 43.43 -8.35 9.48
CA HIS A 252 42.60 -7.14 9.48
C HIS A 252 41.19 -7.41 8.96
N VAL A 253 40.22 -6.62 9.43
CA VAL A 253 38.85 -6.57 8.89
C VAL A 253 38.48 -5.11 8.68
N ALA A 254 38.16 -4.71 7.45
CA ALA A 254 37.59 -3.41 7.17
C ALA A 254 36.07 -3.45 7.40
N PHE A 255 35.47 -2.35 7.82
CA PHE A 255 34.04 -2.27 8.13
C PHE A 255 33.53 -0.82 8.11
N VAL A 256 32.20 -0.65 8.02
CA VAL A 256 31.51 0.65 8.09
C VAL A 256 30.92 0.85 9.49
N ARG A 257 30.98 2.09 9.98
CA ARG A 257 30.44 2.51 11.27
C ARG A 257 29.86 3.91 11.17
N ARG A 258 28.74 4.15 11.86
CA ARG A 258 28.19 5.49 12.03
C ARG A 258 28.95 6.25 13.13
N VAL A 259 29.38 7.47 12.84
CA VAL A 259 30.00 8.39 13.82
C VAL A 259 29.20 9.69 13.78
N ARG A 260 28.21 9.80 14.67
CA ARG A 260 27.19 10.88 14.64
C ARG A 260 26.39 10.82 13.33
N ALA A 261 26.38 11.89 12.53
CA ALA A 261 25.71 11.92 11.23
C ALA A 261 26.52 11.24 10.10
N GLU A 262 27.82 10.98 10.29
CA GLU A 262 28.70 10.52 9.21
C GLU A 262 28.87 9.01 9.18
N SER A 263 28.83 8.41 7.99
CA SER A 263 29.25 7.02 7.77
C SER A 263 30.77 6.98 7.54
N VAL A 264 31.47 6.11 8.27
CA VAL A 264 32.94 6.10 8.32
C VAL A 264 33.50 4.72 8.07
N LEU A 265 34.49 4.62 7.19
CA LEU A 265 35.27 3.42 6.93
C LEU A 265 36.30 3.21 8.03
N TYR A 266 36.32 2.01 8.62
CA TYR A 266 37.24 1.60 9.67
C TYR A 266 38.04 0.36 9.26
N VAL A 267 39.16 0.15 9.96
CA VAL A 267 39.89 -1.13 10.00
C VAL A 267 40.02 -1.62 11.44
N TYR A 268 39.76 -2.90 11.63
CA TYR A 268 39.90 -3.63 12.90
C TYR A 268 41.06 -4.62 12.82
N ASP A 269 41.94 -4.61 13.82
CA ASP A 269 43.03 -5.58 13.96
C ASP A 269 42.57 -6.73 14.88
N LEU A 270 42.43 -7.94 14.31
CA LEU A 270 41.93 -9.14 15.01
C LEU A 270 42.85 -9.62 16.14
N GLN A 271 44.13 -9.24 16.12
CA GLN A 271 45.11 -9.66 17.11
C GLN A 271 45.07 -8.76 18.35
N THR A 272 44.90 -7.46 18.15
CA THR A 272 44.95 -6.45 19.22
C THR A 272 43.58 -5.99 19.68
N GLY A 273 42.54 -6.19 18.88
CA GLY A 273 41.19 -5.67 19.11
C GLY A 273 41.05 -4.16 18.85
N THR A 274 42.00 -3.53 18.16
CA THR A 274 41.98 -2.09 17.91
C THR A 274 41.22 -1.76 16.63
N ALA A 275 40.23 -0.85 16.71
CA ALA A 275 39.56 -0.24 15.56
C ALA A 275 40.14 1.14 15.25
N ARG A 276 40.34 1.48 13.97
CA ARG A 276 40.85 2.79 13.53
C ARG A 276 40.05 3.34 12.34
N PRO A 277 39.61 4.62 12.37
CA PRO A 277 38.97 5.23 11.21
C PRO A 277 39.99 5.48 10.09
N LEU A 278 39.54 5.33 8.85
CA LEU A 278 40.33 5.52 7.64
C LEU A 278 39.78 6.66 6.77
N PHE A 279 38.46 6.74 6.58
CA PHE A 279 37.81 7.71 5.69
C PHE A 279 36.39 8.02 6.17
N ASP A 280 36.03 9.30 6.23
CA ASP A 280 34.74 9.81 6.73
C ASP A 280 33.87 10.45 5.63
N GLY A 281 34.26 10.32 4.36
CA GLY A 281 33.50 10.84 3.22
C GLY A 281 32.62 9.80 2.53
N LEU A 282 32.20 8.74 3.23
CA LEU A 282 31.24 7.78 2.68
C LEU A 282 29.86 8.44 2.56
N ASP A 283 29.05 7.98 1.59
CA ASP A 283 27.64 8.37 1.53
C ASP A 283 26.87 7.75 2.71
N HIS A 284 25.67 8.26 2.95
CA HIS A 284 24.83 7.85 4.08
C HIS A 284 24.50 6.36 4.03
N ASP A 285 24.82 5.62 5.09
CA ASP A 285 24.52 4.19 5.20
C ASP A 285 23.03 3.91 5.50
N GLN A 286 22.59 2.68 5.20
CA GLN A 286 21.22 2.21 5.42
C GLN A 286 21.02 1.50 6.76
N GLN A 287 21.82 1.81 7.81
CA GLN A 287 21.63 1.16 9.12
C GLN A 287 20.25 1.46 9.75
N GLU A 288 19.61 2.57 9.38
CA GLU A 288 18.30 2.99 9.92
C GLU A 288 17.13 2.60 9.00
N ALA A 289 17.41 1.87 7.93
CA ALA A 289 16.45 1.48 6.89
C ALA A 289 16.37 -0.05 6.75
N TRP A 290 15.53 -0.52 5.83
CA TRP A 290 15.50 -1.93 5.49
C TRP A 290 16.62 -2.29 4.50
N ALA A 291 17.72 -2.82 5.02
CA ALA A 291 18.94 -3.06 4.27
C ALA A 291 18.98 -4.45 3.60
N ILE A 292 18.06 -4.73 2.66
CA ILE A 292 17.92 -6.06 2.01
C ILE A 292 19.18 -6.46 1.23
N PHE A 293 19.84 -5.50 0.60
CA PHE A 293 21.10 -5.69 -0.13
C PHE A 293 22.33 -5.29 0.72
N GLY A 294 22.12 -5.20 2.05
CA GLY A 294 23.09 -4.74 3.03
C GLY A 294 23.10 -3.22 3.20
N THR A 295 23.85 -2.77 4.22
CA THR A 295 23.76 -1.41 4.77
C THR A 295 24.65 -0.39 4.06
N TYR A 296 25.68 -0.85 3.34
CA TYR A 296 26.54 -0.02 2.49
C TYR A 296 27.03 -0.86 1.29
N PRO A 297 27.39 -0.31 0.11
CA PRO A 297 27.89 -1.11 -1.01
C PRO A 297 29.15 -1.95 -0.70
N ASP A 298 29.37 -3.05 -1.44
CA ASP A 298 30.59 -3.86 -1.28
C ASP A 298 31.83 -3.08 -1.71
N PHE A 299 32.92 -3.36 -1.00
CA PHE A 299 34.25 -2.85 -1.26
C PHE A 299 35.28 -3.95 -0.98
N ALA A 300 36.51 -3.79 -1.48
CA ALA A 300 37.49 -4.87 -1.47
C ALA A 300 38.89 -4.41 -1.06
N TRP A 301 39.66 -5.34 -0.51
CA TRP A 301 41.10 -5.17 -0.33
C TRP A 301 41.85 -5.46 -1.63
N THR A 302 42.97 -4.77 -1.83
CA THR A 302 43.95 -5.23 -2.80
C THR A 302 44.56 -6.56 -2.34
N PRO A 303 44.97 -7.47 -3.25
CA PRO A 303 45.48 -8.80 -2.88
C PRO A 303 46.69 -8.78 -1.92
N ASP A 304 47.45 -7.69 -1.91
CA ASP A 304 48.59 -7.46 -1.00
C ASP A 304 48.19 -6.94 0.38
N SER A 305 46.89 -6.79 0.67
CA SER A 305 46.33 -6.23 1.91
C SER A 305 46.75 -4.79 2.24
N ARG A 306 47.25 -4.02 1.25
CA ARG A 306 47.77 -2.67 1.50
C ARG A 306 46.73 -1.57 1.32
N ALA A 307 45.79 -1.74 0.40
CA ALA A 307 44.81 -0.73 0.06
C ALA A 307 43.39 -1.28 0.02
N LEU A 308 42.42 -0.40 0.19
CA LEU A 308 40.99 -0.65 0.01
C LEU A 308 40.51 0.07 -1.26
N VAL A 309 39.63 -0.58 -2.02
CA VAL A 309 38.92 0.00 -3.17
C VAL A 309 37.43 0.00 -2.87
N PHE A 310 36.79 1.17 -2.93
CA PHE A 310 35.40 1.36 -2.51
C PHE A 310 34.69 2.45 -3.32
N TRP A 311 33.36 2.45 -3.27
CA TRP A 311 32.52 3.53 -3.78
C TRP A 311 32.20 4.56 -2.70
N ALA A 312 32.31 5.85 -3.06
CA ALA A 312 31.83 6.98 -2.27
C ALA A 312 31.77 8.24 -3.15
N GLN A 313 30.85 9.15 -2.85
CA GLN A 313 30.69 10.45 -3.52
C GLN A 313 30.48 10.31 -5.03
N GLY A 314 29.77 9.26 -5.43
CA GLY A 314 29.53 8.93 -6.84
C GLY A 314 30.75 8.36 -7.57
N LYS A 315 31.90 8.20 -6.92
CA LYS A 315 33.17 7.81 -7.55
C LYS A 315 33.75 6.53 -6.93
N LEU A 316 34.72 5.94 -7.63
CA LEU A 316 35.55 4.85 -7.12
C LEU A 316 36.84 5.42 -6.52
N TRP A 317 37.21 4.94 -5.34
CA TRP A 317 38.37 5.40 -4.59
C TRP A 317 39.28 4.25 -4.20
N ARG A 318 40.59 4.51 -4.19
CA ARG A 318 41.62 3.66 -3.61
C ARG A 318 42.27 4.35 -2.42
N LEU A 319 42.30 3.69 -1.27
CA LEU A 319 42.90 4.18 -0.03
C LEU A 319 44.02 3.25 0.43
N ASP A 320 45.26 3.74 0.55
CA ASP A 320 46.35 3.01 1.22
C ASP A 320 46.15 3.08 2.74
N VAL A 321 46.07 1.93 3.40
CA VAL A 321 45.67 1.86 4.82
C VAL A 321 46.77 2.35 5.76
N ALA A 322 48.04 2.23 5.35
CA ALA A 322 49.17 2.63 6.18
C ALA A 322 49.42 4.15 6.08
N SER A 323 49.44 4.70 4.87
CA SER A 323 49.68 6.13 4.63
C SER A 323 48.43 6.98 4.77
N ARG A 324 47.24 6.39 4.63
CA ARG A 324 45.94 7.07 4.50
C ARG A 324 45.82 7.95 3.26
N GLU A 325 46.68 7.72 2.27
CA GLU A 325 46.56 8.37 0.97
C GLU A 325 45.33 7.83 0.24
N ILE A 326 44.48 8.74 -0.23
CA ILE A 326 43.28 8.43 -1.01
C ILE A 326 43.45 8.96 -2.43
N THR A 327 43.11 8.13 -3.41
CA THR A 327 43.22 8.43 -4.84
C THR A 327 41.94 8.04 -5.55
N ASN A 328 41.43 8.93 -6.40
CA ASN A 328 40.29 8.63 -7.26
C ASN A 328 40.73 7.64 -8.34
N ILE A 329 39.92 6.61 -8.59
CA ILE A 329 40.05 5.72 -9.75
C ILE A 329 39.03 6.22 -10.79
N PRO A 330 39.45 7.01 -11.79
CA PRO A 330 38.51 7.60 -12.73
C PRO A 330 37.90 6.51 -13.60
N PHE A 331 36.59 6.55 -13.79
CA PHE A 331 35.91 5.66 -14.71
C PHE A 331 35.03 6.45 -15.66
N GLU A 332 34.83 5.92 -16.87
CA GLU A 332 33.77 6.35 -17.79
C GLU A 332 33.03 5.09 -18.24
N ALA A 333 31.73 5.03 -17.98
CA ALA A 333 30.87 3.90 -18.36
C ALA A 333 29.83 4.34 -19.39
N ALA A 334 29.68 3.55 -20.45
CA ALA A 334 28.58 3.67 -21.40
C ALA A 334 27.39 2.85 -20.89
N VAL A 335 26.29 3.53 -20.58
CA VAL A 335 25.04 2.93 -20.13
C VAL A 335 24.12 2.75 -21.32
N GLU A 336 23.51 1.57 -21.43
CA GLU A 336 22.40 1.30 -22.34
C GLU A 336 21.34 0.45 -21.62
N GLN A 337 20.18 1.04 -21.37
CA GLN A 337 19.08 0.44 -20.62
C GLN A 337 17.81 0.40 -21.47
N THR A 338 17.00 -0.65 -21.34
CA THR A 338 15.68 -0.73 -21.99
C THR A 338 14.62 -0.38 -20.97
N VAL A 339 13.91 0.73 -21.18
CA VAL A 339 12.82 1.17 -20.30
C VAL A 339 11.47 0.96 -20.98
N THR A 340 10.47 0.62 -20.19
CA THR A 340 9.08 0.48 -20.63
C THR A 340 8.31 1.75 -20.34
N GLU A 341 7.39 2.13 -21.23
CA GLU A 341 6.54 3.29 -21.04
C GLU A 341 5.70 3.19 -19.75
N ALA A 342 5.71 4.26 -18.97
CA ALA A 342 4.96 4.37 -17.73
C ALA A 342 3.45 4.29 -18.01
N VAL A 343 2.72 3.48 -17.23
CA VAL A 343 1.26 3.38 -17.41
C VAL A 343 0.60 4.65 -16.89
N ARG A 344 -0.02 5.41 -17.79
CA ARG A 344 -0.84 6.57 -17.45
C ARG A 344 -2.11 6.57 -18.29
N VAL A 345 -3.26 6.74 -17.63
CA VAL A 345 -4.57 6.83 -18.26
C VAL A 345 -5.27 8.12 -17.83
N PRO A 346 -5.95 8.85 -18.74
CA PRO A 346 -6.81 9.95 -18.34
C PRO A 346 -7.99 9.45 -17.49
N VAL A 347 -8.34 10.21 -16.45
CA VAL A 347 -9.43 9.89 -15.53
C VAL A 347 -10.41 11.06 -15.52
N GLU A 348 -11.68 10.75 -15.82
CA GLU A 348 -12.76 11.73 -15.68
C GLU A 348 -13.08 11.92 -14.19
N VAL A 349 -12.86 13.13 -13.68
CA VAL A 349 -12.94 13.41 -12.24
C VAL A 349 -14.38 13.56 -11.76
N HIS A 350 -15.26 14.09 -12.61
CA HIS A 350 -16.63 14.40 -12.26
C HIS A 350 -17.59 14.19 -13.45
N PRO A 351 -17.94 12.93 -13.77
CA PRO A 351 -18.98 12.66 -14.77
C PRO A 351 -20.33 13.22 -14.32
N GLU A 352 -21.22 13.55 -15.26
CA GLU A 352 -22.57 14.07 -14.94
C GLU A 352 -23.41 13.04 -14.16
N ARG A 353 -23.25 11.76 -14.49
CA ARG A 353 -23.92 10.61 -13.85
C ARG A 353 -22.92 9.49 -13.65
N PHE A 354 -23.13 8.68 -12.62
CA PHE A 354 -22.31 7.48 -12.40
C PHE A 354 -23.16 6.31 -11.94
N THR A 355 -22.79 5.11 -12.39
CA THR A 355 -23.30 3.85 -11.84
C THR A 355 -22.69 3.64 -10.46
N ALA A 356 -23.50 3.38 -9.44
CA ALA A 356 -23.02 2.94 -8.14
C ALA A 356 -22.35 1.57 -8.27
N ARG A 357 -21.05 1.51 -7.96
CA ARG A 357 -20.21 0.30 -8.06
C ARG A 357 -19.96 -0.30 -6.69
N MET A 358 -19.93 0.50 -5.63
CA MET A 358 -19.76 -0.01 -4.27
C MET A 358 -21.10 -0.46 -3.68
N ILE A 359 -21.54 -1.63 -4.12
CA ILE A 359 -22.72 -2.31 -3.57
C ILE A 359 -22.28 -3.13 -2.35
N THR A 360 -22.91 -2.88 -1.20
CA THR A 360 -22.68 -3.66 0.02
C THR A 360 -24.00 -4.16 0.62
N ASP A 361 -23.88 -5.05 1.59
CA ASP A 361 -24.96 -5.59 2.41
C ASP A 361 -26.10 -6.21 1.56
N ALA A 362 -25.74 -6.80 0.41
CA ALA A 362 -26.71 -7.32 -0.56
C ALA A 362 -27.38 -8.60 -0.05
N VAL A 363 -28.71 -8.64 -0.06
CA VAL A 363 -29.52 -9.79 0.35
C VAL A 363 -30.71 -10.01 -0.57
N THR A 364 -31.02 -11.28 -0.86
CA THR A 364 -32.14 -11.67 -1.71
C THR A 364 -33.33 -12.13 -0.85
N SER A 365 -34.55 -11.80 -1.29
CA SER A 365 -35.78 -12.23 -0.63
C SER A 365 -35.90 -13.76 -0.61
N PRO A 366 -36.58 -14.37 0.39
CA PRO A 366 -36.71 -15.82 0.48
C PRO A 366 -37.32 -16.49 -0.76
N ASP A 367 -38.15 -15.77 -1.53
CA ASP A 367 -38.75 -16.22 -2.79
C ASP A 367 -37.86 -16.03 -4.03
N GLY A 368 -36.66 -15.45 -3.87
CA GLY A 368 -35.69 -15.22 -4.94
C GLY A 368 -36.00 -14.05 -5.87
N ARG A 369 -37.05 -13.26 -5.60
CA ARG A 369 -37.57 -12.27 -6.57
C ARG A 369 -37.09 -10.84 -6.35
N THR A 370 -36.62 -10.50 -5.17
CA THR A 370 -36.26 -9.12 -4.81
C THR A 370 -34.87 -9.08 -4.19
N LEU A 371 -33.99 -8.28 -4.76
CA LEU A 371 -32.70 -7.92 -4.17
C LEU A 371 -32.88 -6.65 -3.33
N VAL A 372 -32.36 -6.64 -2.10
CA VAL A 372 -32.18 -5.44 -1.27
C VAL A 372 -30.69 -5.24 -1.05
N PHE A 373 -30.21 -4.01 -1.16
CA PHE A 373 -28.78 -3.69 -1.04
C PHE A 373 -28.57 -2.27 -0.54
N HIS A 374 -27.39 -2.01 0.02
CA HIS A 374 -26.93 -0.68 0.39
C HIS A 374 -26.07 -0.07 -0.73
N ALA A 375 -26.33 1.19 -1.07
CA ALA A 375 -25.51 2.01 -1.95
C ALA A 375 -25.77 3.49 -1.69
N VAL A 376 -24.75 4.34 -1.83
CA VAL A 376 -24.82 5.80 -1.63
C VAL A 376 -25.58 6.23 -0.35
N GLY A 377 -25.33 5.51 0.76
CA GLY A 377 -25.82 5.82 2.10
C GLY A 377 -27.17 5.23 2.45
N HIS A 378 -27.82 4.50 1.54
CA HIS A 378 -29.21 4.11 1.70
C HIS A 378 -29.55 2.72 1.17
N LEU A 379 -30.70 2.19 1.60
CA LEU A 379 -31.22 0.92 1.11
C LEU A 379 -32.07 1.08 -0.15
N TRP A 380 -31.78 0.22 -1.10
CA TRP A 380 -32.47 0.10 -2.39
C TRP A 380 -33.05 -1.30 -2.54
N LYS A 381 -34.11 -1.42 -3.32
CA LYS A 381 -34.66 -2.71 -3.74
C LYS A 381 -34.77 -2.79 -5.26
N LYS A 382 -34.56 -3.97 -5.80
CA LYS A 382 -34.70 -4.28 -7.22
C LYS A 382 -35.45 -5.60 -7.40
N ALA A 383 -36.45 -5.61 -8.29
CA ALA A 383 -37.04 -6.86 -8.75
C ALA A 383 -36.04 -7.58 -9.67
N LEU A 384 -35.79 -8.86 -9.42
CA LEU A 384 -34.85 -9.66 -10.23
C LEU A 384 -35.58 -10.32 -11.41
N PRO A 385 -34.89 -10.53 -12.56
CA PRO A 385 -33.54 -10.05 -12.85
C PRO A 385 -33.50 -8.58 -13.35
N ASP A 386 -34.56 -8.11 -14.01
CA ASP A 386 -34.48 -6.92 -14.89
C ASP A 386 -35.13 -5.64 -14.33
N GLY A 387 -35.55 -5.62 -13.07
CA GLY A 387 -36.17 -4.43 -12.46
C GLY A 387 -35.19 -3.26 -12.30
N THR A 388 -35.72 -2.05 -12.18
CA THR A 388 -34.93 -0.85 -11.85
C THR A 388 -34.80 -0.71 -10.33
N PRO A 389 -33.60 -0.42 -9.78
CA PRO A 389 -33.45 -0.09 -8.38
C PRO A 389 -34.32 1.10 -7.95
N VAL A 390 -35.01 0.95 -6.82
CA VAL A 390 -35.79 2.03 -6.19
C VAL A 390 -35.48 2.09 -4.71
N ARG A 391 -35.55 3.28 -4.11
CA ARG A 391 -35.37 3.46 -2.67
C ARG A 391 -36.37 2.60 -1.88
N LEU A 392 -35.87 1.88 -0.88
CA LEU A 392 -36.72 1.11 0.04
C LEU A 392 -37.39 2.01 1.07
N THR A 393 -36.65 3.01 1.55
CA THR A 393 -37.09 3.98 2.56
C THR A 393 -37.20 5.39 1.96
N ARG A 394 -37.69 6.36 2.74
CA ARG A 394 -37.71 7.79 2.39
C ARG A 394 -36.91 8.64 3.39
N ASP A 395 -36.02 8.00 4.15
CA ASP A 395 -35.20 8.68 5.14
C ASP A 395 -34.00 9.34 4.44
N GLU A 396 -33.91 10.65 4.58
CA GLU A 396 -32.78 11.47 4.10
C GLU A 396 -31.90 11.93 5.28
N ALA A 397 -32.39 11.79 6.51
CA ALA A 397 -31.73 12.24 7.73
C ALA A 397 -30.74 11.21 8.29
N ARG A 398 -30.94 9.92 8.01
CA ARG A 398 -30.05 8.83 8.44
C ARG A 398 -29.49 8.05 7.25
N PHE A 399 -28.26 7.56 7.41
CA PHE A 399 -27.76 6.48 6.57
C PHE A 399 -28.25 5.12 7.07
N GLU A 400 -28.27 4.12 6.19
CA GLU A 400 -28.94 2.84 6.41
C GLU A 400 -28.04 1.67 5.97
N TYR A 401 -27.97 0.59 6.75
CA TYR A 401 -27.03 -0.52 6.53
C TYR A 401 -27.61 -1.87 6.94
N ASP A 402 -26.90 -2.95 6.60
CA ASP A 402 -27.13 -4.31 7.09
C ASP A 402 -28.59 -4.82 6.98
N PRO A 403 -29.24 -4.78 5.80
CA PRO A 403 -30.59 -5.28 5.65
C PRO A 403 -30.65 -6.82 5.81
N ALA A 404 -31.74 -7.30 6.41
CA ALA A 404 -32.07 -8.73 6.46
C ALA A 404 -33.57 -8.97 6.36
N PHE A 405 -33.97 -9.92 5.52
CA PHE A 405 -35.37 -10.30 5.36
C PHE A 405 -35.90 -11.09 6.55
N SER A 406 -37.18 -10.86 6.89
CA SER A 406 -37.94 -11.81 7.71
C SER A 406 -38.14 -13.13 6.97
N PRO A 407 -38.32 -14.27 7.67
CA PRO A 407 -38.48 -15.58 7.02
C PRO A 407 -39.66 -15.65 6.03
N ASP A 408 -40.72 -14.85 6.26
CA ASP A 408 -41.88 -14.74 5.38
C ASP A 408 -41.68 -13.77 4.19
N GLY A 409 -40.52 -13.11 4.11
CA GLY A 409 -40.16 -12.14 3.08
C GLY A 409 -40.93 -10.81 3.12
N ARG A 410 -41.78 -10.57 4.13
CA ARG A 410 -42.65 -9.38 4.18
C ARG A 410 -41.99 -8.14 4.76
N HIS A 411 -40.97 -8.32 5.58
CA HIS A 411 -40.28 -7.23 6.28
C HIS A 411 -38.77 -7.33 6.09
N VAL A 412 -38.11 -6.19 6.26
CA VAL A 412 -36.66 -6.05 6.33
C VAL A 412 -36.31 -5.39 7.66
N VAL A 413 -35.36 -5.98 8.41
CA VAL A 413 -34.67 -5.32 9.52
C VAL A 413 -33.38 -4.71 8.99
N TYR A 414 -32.97 -3.57 9.52
CA TYR A 414 -31.75 -2.87 9.11
C TYR A 414 -31.22 -1.97 10.23
N THR A 415 -29.96 -1.54 10.13
CA THR A 415 -29.34 -0.57 11.04
C THR A 415 -29.30 0.81 10.40
N THR A 416 -29.15 1.84 11.23
CA THR A 416 -29.05 3.22 10.78
C THR A 416 -27.87 3.91 11.43
N TRP A 417 -27.41 5.02 10.85
CA TRP A 417 -26.45 5.92 11.47
C TRP A 417 -26.83 7.39 11.23
N ASP A 418 -26.75 8.19 12.29
CA ASP A 418 -26.68 9.65 12.27
C ASP A 418 -25.68 10.09 13.33
N ASP A 419 -24.91 11.14 13.04
CA ASP A 419 -23.82 11.57 13.91
C ASP A 419 -24.32 12.12 15.26
N GLU A 420 -25.59 12.55 15.35
CA GLU A 420 -26.22 13.07 16.55
C GLU A 420 -27.05 12.01 17.28
N GLU A 421 -27.96 11.35 16.57
CA GLU A 421 -28.84 10.31 17.14
C GLU A 421 -28.16 8.95 17.36
N LEU A 422 -26.96 8.77 16.80
CA LEU A 422 -26.22 7.51 16.71
C LEU A 422 -27.03 6.40 16.00
N GLY A 423 -26.58 5.16 16.12
CA GLY A 423 -27.22 4.04 15.46
C GLY A 423 -28.46 3.51 16.18
N ALA A 424 -29.35 2.90 15.40
CA ALA A 424 -30.52 2.16 15.87
C ALA A 424 -30.94 1.06 14.88
N ILE A 425 -31.67 0.06 15.37
CA ILE A 425 -32.24 -1.03 14.55
C ILE A 425 -33.69 -0.69 14.20
N TYR A 426 -34.03 -0.77 12.92
CA TYR A 426 -35.37 -0.51 12.39
C TYR A 426 -35.93 -1.71 11.63
N ARG A 427 -37.26 -1.76 11.52
CA ARG A 427 -37.99 -2.70 10.68
C ARG A 427 -38.91 -1.96 9.72
N ILE A 428 -38.94 -2.36 8.45
CA ILE A 428 -39.82 -1.79 7.41
C ILE A 428 -40.49 -2.91 6.60
N PRO A 429 -41.74 -2.73 6.13
CA PRO A 429 -42.31 -3.63 5.12
C PRO A 429 -41.54 -3.56 3.79
N ILE A 430 -41.36 -4.69 3.09
CA ILE A 430 -40.67 -4.70 1.79
C ILE A 430 -41.37 -3.85 0.72
N ALA A 431 -42.68 -3.65 0.86
CA ALA A 431 -43.45 -2.73 0.03
C ALA A 431 -43.02 -1.26 0.18
N GLY A 432 -42.27 -0.93 1.24
CA GLY A 432 -41.95 0.42 1.69
C GLY A 432 -42.95 0.88 2.77
N GLY A 433 -42.85 2.16 3.17
CA GLY A 433 -43.74 2.77 4.17
C GLY A 433 -42.97 3.34 5.37
N THR A 434 -43.64 3.41 6.52
CA THR A 434 -43.06 3.98 7.75
C THR A 434 -42.23 2.93 8.50
N PRO A 435 -40.93 3.15 8.72
CA PRO A 435 -40.11 2.27 9.54
C PRO A 435 -40.53 2.28 11.01
N THR A 436 -40.34 1.15 11.69
CA THR A 436 -40.54 1.00 13.15
C THR A 436 -39.19 0.83 13.84
N ARG A 437 -38.84 1.71 14.76
CA ARG A 437 -37.62 1.58 15.59
C ARG A 437 -37.79 0.44 16.60
N LEU A 438 -36.81 -0.45 16.69
CA LEU A 438 -36.84 -1.62 17.58
C LEU A 438 -35.97 -1.43 18.84
N THR A 439 -34.84 -0.74 18.70
CA THR A 439 -33.97 -0.43 19.84
C THR A 439 -34.51 0.75 20.65
N ARG A 440 -34.32 0.70 21.97
CA ARG A 440 -34.73 1.78 22.89
C ARG A 440 -33.66 2.85 23.03
N GLU A 441 -32.41 2.41 23.10
CA GLU A 441 -31.22 3.24 23.34
C GLU A 441 -30.41 3.44 22.06
N PRO A 442 -29.70 4.58 21.93
CA PRO A 442 -28.68 4.75 20.90
C PRO A 442 -27.48 3.81 21.11
N GLY A 443 -26.70 3.59 20.06
CA GLY A 443 -25.46 2.83 20.12
C GLY A 443 -24.96 2.43 18.74
N TYR A 444 -23.94 1.57 18.71
CA TYR A 444 -23.35 1.05 17.48
C TYR A 444 -23.90 -0.34 17.23
N PHE A 445 -24.81 -0.47 16.28
CA PHE A 445 -25.51 -1.73 15.99
C PHE A 445 -25.09 -2.23 14.61
N TYR A 446 -24.87 -3.54 14.52
CA TYR A 446 -24.40 -4.20 13.30
C TYR A 446 -25.18 -5.50 13.07
N GLU A 447 -25.34 -5.86 11.80
CA GLU A 447 -25.69 -7.20 11.33
C GLU A 447 -26.99 -7.79 11.97
N PRO A 448 -28.13 -7.07 12.03
CA PRO A 448 -29.36 -7.62 12.60
C PRO A 448 -29.95 -8.73 11.71
N ARG A 449 -30.24 -9.90 12.28
CA ARG A 449 -30.80 -11.06 11.54
C ARG A 449 -31.99 -11.67 12.29
N PHE A 450 -33.04 -12.06 11.56
CA PHE A 450 -34.19 -12.76 12.13
C PHE A 450 -33.87 -14.22 12.48
N SER A 451 -34.53 -14.75 13.51
CA SER A 451 -34.60 -16.19 13.75
C SER A 451 -35.42 -16.90 12.67
N PRO A 452 -35.23 -18.21 12.43
CA PRO A 452 -35.95 -18.94 11.38
C PRO A 452 -37.47 -18.94 11.54
N ASP A 453 -37.97 -18.82 12.77
CA ASP A 453 -39.39 -18.70 13.10
C ASP A 453 -39.91 -17.24 13.09
N GLY A 454 -39.03 -16.27 12.87
CA GLY A 454 -39.34 -14.84 12.82
C GLY A 454 -39.65 -14.19 14.18
N SER A 455 -39.46 -14.91 15.30
CA SER A 455 -39.84 -14.43 16.63
C SER A 455 -38.78 -13.58 17.33
N LYS A 456 -37.50 -13.72 16.95
CA LYS A 456 -36.34 -13.05 17.55
C LYS A 456 -35.47 -12.38 16.48
N ILE A 457 -34.64 -11.43 16.92
CA ILE A 457 -33.57 -10.79 16.13
C ILE A 457 -32.27 -10.91 16.92
N VAL A 458 -31.20 -11.42 16.29
CA VAL A 458 -29.82 -11.36 16.79
C VAL A 458 -29.12 -10.17 16.15
N TYR A 459 -28.22 -9.52 16.87
CA TYR A 459 -27.41 -8.40 16.37
C TYR A 459 -26.14 -8.22 17.22
N ARG A 460 -25.17 -7.49 16.70
CA ARG A 460 -23.97 -7.09 17.44
C ARG A 460 -24.07 -5.64 17.92
N ARG A 461 -23.64 -5.38 19.15
CA ARG A 461 -23.41 -4.04 19.71
C ARG A 461 -21.90 -3.81 19.83
N GLY A 462 -21.37 -2.72 19.27
CA GLY A 462 -19.94 -2.38 19.32
C GLY A 462 -19.61 -1.09 20.08
N GLY A 463 -18.32 -0.79 20.20
CA GLY A 463 -17.78 0.29 21.03
C GLY A 463 -17.58 1.66 20.38
N GLY A 464 -17.83 1.80 19.07
CA GLY A 464 -17.50 3.01 18.32
C GLY A 464 -16.03 3.06 17.85
N ASN A 465 -15.58 4.21 17.35
CA ASN A 465 -14.22 4.41 16.83
C ASN A 465 -13.82 5.90 16.78
N LEU A 466 -12.63 6.23 16.28
CA LEU A 466 -12.13 7.61 16.22
C LEU A 466 -12.92 8.52 15.28
N LEU A 467 -13.64 7.97 14.29
CA LEU A 467 -14.50 8.75 13.40
C LEU A 467 -15.89 8.98 13.98
N LEU A 468 -16.47 7.95 14.61
CA LEU A 468 -17.84 7.97 15.12
C LEU A 468 -17.95 8.45 16.58
N GLY A 469 -16.83 8.48 17.31
CA GLY A 469 -16.79 8.61 18.76
C GLY A 469 -17.00 7.26 19.46
N THR A 470 -16.93 7.29 20.79
CA THR A 470 -17.08 6.10 21.66
C THR A 470 -18.23 6.22 22.66
N ALA A 471 -18.94 7.35 22.67
CA ALA A 471 -20.10 7.54 23.53
C ALA A 471 -21.18 6.49 23.21
N HIS A 472 -21.85 5.96 24.24
CA HIS A 472 -22.79 4.83 24.14
C HIS A 472 -22.19 3.50 23.65
N GLY A 473 -20.86 3.40 23.54
CA GLY A 473 -20.13 2.18 23.14
C GLY A 473 -19.86 1.18 24.26
N VAL A 474 -20.49 1.31 25.42
CA VAL A 474 -20.37 0.32 26.50
C VAL A 474 -21.21 -0.93 26.20
N ASP A 475 -20.89 -2.00 26.94
CA ASP A 475 -21.57 -3.29 26.83
C ASP A 475 -21.51 -3.89 25.42
N GLU A 476 -20.31 -4.01 24.87
CA GLU A 476 -20.09 -4.70 23.60
C GLU A 476 -20.47 -6.19 23.70
N GLY A 477 -20.91 -6.73 22.56
CA GLY A 477 -21.24 -8.15 22.45
C GLY A 477 -22.31 -8.49 21.41
N ILE A 478 -22.64 -9.77 21.36
CA ILE A 478 -23.75 -10.33 20.58
C ILE A 478 -24.97 -10.43 21.48
N TYR A 479 -26.09 -9.89 20.99
CA TYR A 479 -27.36 -9.82 21.70
C TYR A 479 -28.49 -10.40 20.88
N TRP A 480 -29.57 -10.80 21.55
CA TRP A 480 -30.85 -11.01 20.89
C TRP A 480 -31.98 -10.20 21.54
N MET A 481 -33.04 -9.91 20.79
CA MET A 481 -34.27 -9.27 21.25
C MET A 481 -35.50 -9.88 20.55
N PRO A 482 -36.73 -9.71 21.09
CA PRO A 482 -37.96 -10.05 20.37
C PRO A 482 -38.07 -9.30 19.04
N ALA A 483 -38.61 -9.92 17.99
CA ALA A 483 -38.73 -9.34 16.65
C ALA A 483 -39.64 -8.09 16.56
N GLY A 484 -40.46 -7.86 17.60
CA GLY A 484 -41.23 -6.62 17.77
C GLY A 484 -40.47 -5.48 18.47
N GLY A 485 -39.20 -5.68 18.82
CA GLY A 485 -38.44 -4.83 19.73
C GLY A 485 -38.70 -5.20 21.20
N GLY A 486 -37.85 -4.72 22.11
CA GLY A 486 -38.00 -5.07 23.52
C GLY A 486 -36.70 -4.98 24.33
N GLU A 487 -36.67 -5.75 25.41
CA GLU A 487 -35.45 -5.96 26.22
C GLU A 487 -34.40 -6.73 25.40
N ARG A 488 -33.12 -6.38 25.58
CA ARG A 488 -32.00 -7.07 24.96
C ARG A 488 -31.44 -8.11 25.92
N HIS A 489 -31.04 -9.25 25.37
CA HIS A 489 -30.44 -10.34 26.12
C HIS A 489 -29.03 -10.60 25.59
N LEU A 490 -28.02 -10.48 26.47
CA LEU A 490 -26.62 -10.76 26.14
C LEU A 490 -26.43 -12.26 25.93
N ILE A 491 -25.82 -12.65 24.81
CA ILE A 491 -25.35 -14.02 24.57
C ILE A 491 -23.88 -14.11 24.96
N ARG A 492 -23.06 -13.15 24.50
CA ARG A 492 -21.61 -13.12 24.68
C ARG A 492 -21.02 -11.74 24.42
N ARG A 493 -19.85 -11.45 25.01
CA ARG A 493 -19.13 -10.16 24.93
C ARG A 493 -18.26 -9.96 23.68
N ASP A 494 -17.88 -11.03 23.00
CA ASP A 494 -17.03 -11.04 21.80
C ASP A 494 -17.69 -11.80 20.63
N GLY A 495 -17.10 -11.65 19.44
CA GLY A 495 -17.56 -12.26 18.19
C GLY A 495 -18.30 -11.31 17.25
N TYR A 496 -18.47 -11.73 16.00
CA TYR A 496 -19.10 -10.97 14.92
C TYR A 496 -19.80 -11.88 13.91
N ASP A 497 -20.58 -11.28 13.00
CA ASP A 497 -21.34 -11.96 11.94
C ASP A 497 -22.30 -13.04 12.48
N ALA A 498 -23.03 -12.67 13.54
CA ALA A 498 -23.92 -13.57 14.25
C ALA A 498 -25.21 -13.85 13.45
N ARG A 499 -25.60 -15.13 13.38
CA ARG A 499 -26.78 -15.59 12.66
C ARG A 499 -27.38 -16.83 13.31
N PHE A 500 -28.70 -17.03 13.18
CA PHE A 500 -29.33 -18.19 13.79
C PHE A 500 -29.00 -19.51 13.06
N ALA A 501 -28.67 -20.54 13.84
CA ALA A 501 -28.58 -21.94 13.42
C ALA A 501 -29.92 -22.67 13.57
N SER A 502 -30.66 -22.28 14.61
CA SER A 502 -32.01 -22.71 14.98
C SER A 502 -32.68 -21.58 15.77
N PRO A 503 -33.96 -21.65 16.16
CA PRO A 503 -34.60 -20.60 16.96
C PRO A 503 -33.91 -20.29 18.31
N ASP A 504 -33.09 -21.21 18.83
CA ASP A 504 -32.46 -21.11 20.16
C ASP A 504 -30.93 -21.22 20.13
N ARG A 505 -30.31 -21.20 18.94
CA ARG A 505 -28.86 -21.29 18.76
C ARG A 505 -28.38 -20.38 17.64
N ILE A 506 -27.21 -19.76 17.83
CA ILE A 506 -26.55 -18.94 16.81
C ILE A 506 -25.22 -19.52 16.37
N TYR A 507 -24.82 -19.22 15.14
CA TYR A 507 -23.44 -19.25 14.66
C TYR A 507 -22.83 -17.84 14.71
N PHE A 508 -21.50 -17.77 14.82
CA PHE A 508 -20.74 -16.51 14.83
C PHE A 508 -19.25 -16.78 14.55
N MET A 509 -18.54 -15.74 14.14
CA MET A 509 -17.09 -15.72 13.95
C MET A 509 -16.38 -15.20 15.21
N THR A 510 -15.16 -15.70 15.47
CA THR A 510 -14.24 -15.21 16.51
C THR A 510 -12.80 -15.15 15.98
N GLY A 511 -11.93 -14.43 16.69
CA GLY A 511 -10.53 -14.24 16.29
C GLY A 511 -10.35 -13.15 15.23
N GLY A 512 -9.18 -13.12 14.59
CA GLY A 512 -8.79 -12.11 13.61
C GLY A 512 -7.47 -12.43 12.91
N GLY A 513 -7.19 -11.76 11.80
CA GLY A 513 -6.02 -12.04 10.98
C GLY A 513 -5.96 -13.51 10.56
N LEU A 514 -4.83 -14.18 10.77
CA LEU A 514 -4.63 -15.59 10.37
C LEU A 514 -5.17 -16.64 11.37
N SER A 515 -5.82 -16.21 12.45
CA SER A 515 -6.37 -17.11 13.48
C SER A 515 -7.83 -16.75 13.75
N LYS A 516 -8.72 -17.41 13.02
CA LYS A 516 -10.18 -17.24 13.14
C LYS A 516 -10.85 -18.58 13.36
N GLU A 517 -12.02 -18.54 14.00
CA GLU A 517 -12.85 -19.72 14.20
C GLU A 517 -14.32 -19.41 13.95
N TYR A 518 -15.03 -20.36 13.33
CA TYR A 518 -16.47 -20.34 13.19
C TYR A 518 -17.10 -21.22 14.25
N ARG A 519 -17.92 -20.63 15.11
CA ARG A 519 -18.46 -21.25 16.31
C ARG A 519 -19.97 -21.16 16.36
N SER A 520 -20.56 -21.86 17.32
CA SER A 520 -21.98 -21.74 17.66
C SER A 520 -22.21 -21.85 19.15
N ILE A 521 -23.29 -21.24 19.63
CA ILE A 521 -23.65 -21.15 21.05
C ILE A 521 -25.16 -21.03 21.21
N ASP A 522 -25.70 -21.57 22.30
CA ASP A 522 -27.11 -21.39 22.64
C ASP A 522 -27.37 -19.96 23.14
N LEU A 523 -28.63 -19.49 23.05
CA LEU A 523 -28.98 -18.11 23.39
C LEU A 523 -28.73 -17.73 24.86
N ASP A 524 -28.57 -18.71 25.75
CA ASP A 524 -28.23 -18.51 27.17
C ASP A 524 -26.71 -18.49 27.44
N GLY A 525 -25.89 -18.63 26.39
CA GLY A 525 -24.43 -18.67 26.48
C GLY A 525 -23.84 -20.07 26.76
N SER A 526 -24.65 -21.13 26.75
CA SER A 526 -24.20 -22.50 26.98
C SER A 526 -23.91 -23.30 25.69
N ASP A 527 -23.32 -24.49 25.85
CA ASP A 527 -23.03 -25.45 24.77
C ASP A 527 -22.26 -24.85 23.57
N GLU A 528 -21.21 -24.08 23.83
CA GLU A 528 -20.35 -23.56 22.77
C GLU A 528 -19.64 -24.69 22.00
N ARG A 529 -19.65 -24.60 20.67
CA ARG A 529 -18.97 -25.56 19.78
C ARG A 529 -18.22 -24.84 18.67
N THR A 530 -16.97 -25.23 18.45
CA THR A 530 -16.19 -24.84 17.27
C THR A 530 -16.48 -25.80 16.12
N HIS A 531 -16.89 -25.24 14.98
CA HIS A 531 -17.17 -26.00 13.75
C HIS A 531 -16.01 -25.92 12.77
N PHE A 532 -15.43 -24.73 12.60
CA PHE A 532 -14.31 -24.53 11.69
C PHE A 532 -13.17 -23.73 12.31
N THR A 533 -11.94 -24.13 12.01
CA THR A 533 -10.74 -23.30 12.18
C THR A 533 -10.37 -22.70 10.82
N LEU A 534 -9.98 -21.43 10.80
CA LEU A 534 -9.86 -20.65 9.56
C LEU A 534 -8.54 -19.87 9.57
N LYS A 535 -7.64 -20.18 8.64
CA LYS A 535 -6.41 -19.39 8.42
C LYS A 535 -6.70 -18.19 7.51
N TYR A 536 -7.05 -18.46 6.26
CA TYR A 536 -7.31 -17.42 5.25
C TYR A 536 -8.78 -17.08 5.03
N PRO A 537 -9.78 -17.95 5.30
CA PRO A 537 -11.17 -17.56 5.11
C PRO A 537 -11.57 -16.34 5.94
N THR A 538 -12.35 -15.44 5.36
CA THR A 538 -12.77 -14.18 5.99
C THR A 538 -14.27 -14.10 6.26
N THR A 539 -15.08 -14.83 5.49
CA THR A 539 -16.54 -14.90 5.64
C THR A 539 -16.99 -16.35 5.61
N VAL A 540 -17.96 -16.73 6.44
CA VAL A 540 -18.52 -18.08 6.50
C VAL A 540 -20.05 -18.00 6.60
N VAL A 541 -20.74 -18.58 5.62
CA VAL A 541 -22.19 -18.45 5.41
C VAL A 541 -22.81 -19.85 5.25
N PRO A 542 -23.36 -20.45 6.32
CA PRO A 542 -24.09 -21.70 6.22
C PRO A 542 -25.37 -21.53 5.42
N SER A 543 -25.79 -22.58 4.72
CA SER A 543 -27.11 -22.65 4.10
C SER A 543 -28.22 -22.68 5.16
N PRO A 544 -29.43 -22.18 4.85
CA PRO A 544 -30.56 -22.20 5.78
C PRO A 544 -30.89 -23.58 6.37
N ASP A 545 -30.70 -24.65 5.60
CA ASP A 545 -30.90 -26.03 6.05
C ASP A 545 -29.72 -26.62 6.87
N GLY A 546 -28.62 -25.87 7.00
CA GLY A 546 -27.42 -26.27 7.72
C GLY A 546 -26.69 -27.48 7.14
N ARG A 547 -26.84 -27.75 5.83
CA ARG A 547 -26.15 -28.84 5.13
C ARG A 547 -24.95 -28.38 4.29
N TRP A 548 -24.89 -27.10 3.94
CA TRP A 548 -23.83 -26.49 3.15
C TRP A 548 -23.24 -25.28 3.84
N VAL A 549 -22.05 -24.90 3.42
CA VAL A 549 -21.37 -23.68 3.84
C VAL A 549 -20.72 -23.04 2.63
N ALA A 550 -20.92 -21.73 2.49
CA ALA A 550 -20.17 -20.90 1.56
C ALA A 550 -19.14 -20.08 2.35
N PHE A 551 -17.98 -19.82 1.77
CA PHE A 551 -16.96 -18.99 2.41
C PHE A 551 -16.14 -18.22 1.40
N THR A 552 -15.57 -17.09 1.82
CA THR A 552 -14.60 -16.35 1.02
C THR A 552 -13.19 -16.64 1.54
N GLU A 553 -12.26 -16.93 0.63
CA GLU A 553 -10.84 -17.06 0.94
C GLU A 553 -10.04 -16.35 -0.15
N LEU A 554 -9.14 -15.45 0.26
CA LEU A 554 -8.31 -14.66 -0.67
C LEU A 554 -9.16 -14.11 -1.83
N PHE A 555 -10.27 -13.46 -1.45
CA PHE A 555 -11.27 -12.79 -2.30
C PHE A 555 -12.20 -13.68 -3.12
N ASN A 556 -11.87 -14.96 -3.32
CA ASN A 556 -12.71 -15.89 -4.05
C ASN A 556 -13.74 -16.56 -3.15
N ALA A 557 -14.90 -16.90 -3.71
CA ALA A 557 -15.96 -17.61 -3.02
C ALA A 557 -15.92 -19.10 -3.32
N TYR A 558 -16.20 -19.89 -2.28
CA TYR A 558 -16.19 -21.34 -2.30
C TYR A 558 -17.46 -21.90 -1.65
N ILE A 559 -17.86 -23.10 -2.07
CA ILE A 559 -18.93 -23.89 -1.44
C ILE A 559 -18.35 -25.23 -0.97
N ALA A 560 -18.79 -25.69 0.20
CA ALA A 560 -18.53 -27.03 0.72
C ALA A 560 -19.73 -27.57 1.52
N PRO A 561 -19.86 -28.89 1.71
CA PRO A 561 -20.78 -29.45 2.70
C PRO A 561 -20.44 -28.99 4.12
N PHE A 562 -21.44 -28.88 5.00
CA PHE A 562 -21.24 -28.61 6.43
C PHE A 562 -21.29 -29.93 7.21
N PRO A 563 -20.15 -30.54 7.57
CA PRO A 563 -20.12 -31.80 8.31
C PRO A 563 -20.50 -31.64 9.79
N ARG A 564 -21.24 -32.60 10.35
CA ARG A 564 -21.59 -32.64 11.78
C ARG A 564 -20.70 -33.63 12.53
N THR A 565 -19.47 -33.22 12.83
CA THR A 565 -18.39 -34.11 13.32
C THR A 565 -18.15 -34.04 14.83
N GLY A 566 -18.77 -33.10 15.55
CA GLY A 566 -18.54 -32.88 16.99
C GLY A 566 -17.20 -32.21 17.33
N GLY A 567 -16.20 -32.29 16.44
CA GLY A 567 -14.95 -31.53 16.47
C GLY A 567 -14.80 -30.57 15.28
N ALA A 568 -13.89 -29.61 15.42
CA ALA A 568 -13.62 -28.60 14.41
C ALA A 568 -12.96 -29.18 13.14
N VAL A 569 -13.33 -28.63 11.99
CA VAL A 569 -12.75 -28.96 10.69
C VAL A 569 -11.91 -27.76 10.20
N ASP A 570 -10.72 -28.01 9.69
CA ASP A 570 -9.95 -26.97 9.00
C ASP A 570 -10.59 -26.69 7.63
N LEU A 571 -11.23 -25.52 7.51
CA LEU A 571 -11.93 -25.10 6.30
C LEU A 571 -11.07 -24.10 5.54
N ASN A 572 -10.69 -24.47 4.32
CA ASN A 572 -9.99 -23.64 3.36
C ASN A 572 -10.22 -24.18 1.94
N LYS A 573 -9.75 -23.45 0.93
CA LYS A 573 -9.88 -23.83 -0.50
C LYS A 573 -9.21 -25.17 -0.83
N ASP A 574 -8.21 -25.57 -0.06
CA ASP A 574 -7.40 -26.77 -0.27
C ASP A 574 -7.88 -27.97 0.57
N THR A 575 -8.90 -27.80 1.43
CA THR A 575 -9.47 -28.87 2.26
C THR A 575 -9.86 -30.07 1.40
N LYS A 576 -9.31 -31.25 1.75
CA LYS A 576 -9.59 -32.53 1.05
C LYS A 576 -10.54 -33.46 1.81
N ALA A 577 -10.83 -33.17 3.08
CA ALA A 577 -11.72 -33.97 3.92
C ALA A 577 -13.19 -33.91 3.46
N ILE A 578 -13.57 -32.83 2.78
CA ILE A 578 -14.89 -32.60 2.19
C ILE A 578 -14.71 -31.99 0.78
N PRO A 579 -15.68 -32.18 -0.14
CA PRO A 579 -15.65 -31.50 -1.44
C PRO A 579 -15.72 -29.98 -1.26
N VAL A 580 -14.73 -29.26 -1.81
CA VAL A 580 -14.71 -27.79 -1.88
C VAL A 580 -14.69 -27.36 -3.35
N ARG A 581 -15.52 -26.37 -3.70
CA ARG A 581 -15.61 -25.85 -5.07
C ARG A 581 -15.59 -24.33 -5.10
N GLN A 582 -14.67 -23.77 -5.88
CA GLN A 582 -14.66 -22.35 -6.21
C GLN A 582 -15.83 -22.04 -7.15
N VAL A 583 -16.52 -20.93 -6.89
CA VAL A 583 -17.66 -20.49 -7.71
C VAL A 583 -17.46 -19.12 -8.36
N THR A 584 -16.39 -18.42 -8.02
CA THR A 584 -16.04 -17.10 -8.58
C THR A 584 -14.86 -17.19 -9.53
N ARG A 585 -14.85 -16.34 -10.56
CA ARG A 585 -13.67 -16.14 -11.41
C ARG A 585 -12.66 -15.22 -10.75
N ASP A 586 -13.11 -14.03 -10.31
CA ASP A 586 -12.23 -12.98 -9.81
C ASP A 586 -12.37 -12.75 -8.31
N ALA A 587 -13.61 -12.52 -7.86
CA ALA A 587 -13.95 -12.36 -6.45
C ALA A 587 -15.47 -12.48 -6.24
N GLY A 588 -15.90 -12.64 -4.99
CA GLY A 588 -17.30 -12.53 -4.60
C GLY A 588 -17.45 -12.03 -3.17
N THR A 589 -18.23 -10.97 -2.99
CA THR A 589 -18.59 -10.40 -1.69
C THR A 589 -20.09 -10.56 -1.43
N GLU A 590 -20.54 -10.30 -0.21
CA GLU A 590 -21.96 -10.39 0.18
C GLU A 590 -22.57 -11.79 -0.06
N LEU A 591 -21.85 -12.85 0.33
CA LEU A 591 -22.33 -14.22 0.15
C LEU A 591 -23.64 -14.47 0.91
N HIS A 592 -24.66 -14.96 0.21
CA HIS A 592 -25.93 -15.36 0.84
C HIS A 592 -26.66 -16.43 0.04
N TRP A 593 -27.44 -17.27 0.72
CA TRP A 593 -28.15 -18.39 0.11
C TRP A 593 -29.60 -18.02 -0.23
N SER A 594 -30.14 -18.68 -1.26
CA SER A 594 -31.58 -18.75 -1.51
C SER A 594 -32.31 -19.40 -0.32
N GLY A 595 -33.59 -19.05 -0.14
CA GLY A 595 -34.40 -19.57 0.97
C GLY A 595 -34.55 -21.09 0.99
N ASP A 596 -34.43 -21.74 -0.16
CA ASP A 596 -34.48 -23.20 -0.32
C ASP A 596 -33.12 -23.90 -0.18
N SER A 597 -32.05 -23.16 0.14
CA SER A 597 -30.68 -23.67 0.30
C SER A 597 -30.04 -24.24 -0.98
N ARG A 598 -30.56 -23.94 -2.17
CA ARG A 598 -30.07 -24.51 -3.44
C ARG A 598 -29.11 -23.62 -4.21
N THR A 599 -29.26 -22.30 -4.09
CA THR A 599 -28.51 -21.33 -4.88
C THR A 599 -27.72 -20.42 -3.97
N LEU A 600 -26.43 -20.24 -4.27
CA LEU A 600 -25.58 -19.24 -3.64
C LEU A 600 -25.60 -17.96 -4.48
N HIS A 601 -25.72 -16.82 -3.83
CA HIS A 601 -25.67 -15.49 -4.43
C HIS A 601 -24.49 -14.69 -3.90
N TRP A 602 -23.94 -13.81 -4.73
CA TRP A 602 -22.88 -12.86 -4.36
C TRP A 602 -22.89 -11.64 -5.29
N VAL A 603 -22.12 -10.63 -4.92
CA VAL A 603 -21.88 -9.45 -5.78
C VAL A 603 -20.40 -9.29 -6.10
N LEU A 604 -20.11 -8.64 -7.23
CA LEU A 604 -18.81 -8.08 -7.56
C LEU A 604 -19.03 -6.72 -8.22
N GLY A 605 -18.80 -5.66 -7.46
CA GLY A 605 -19.13 -4.31 -7.88
C GLY A 605 -20.63 -4.17 -8.22
N PRO A 606 -21.01 -3.65 -9.40
CA PRO A 606 -22.42 -3.46 -9.78
C PRO A 606 -23.09 -4.74 -10.33
N ALA A 607 -22.45 -5.90 -10.28
CA ALA A 607 -22.97 -7.15 -10.84
C ALA A 607 -23.37 -8.16 -9.75
N TYR A 608 -24.57 -8.72 -9.89
CA TYR A 608 -25.15 -9.76 -9.03
C TYR A 608 -25.06 -11.13 -9.70
N PHE A 609 -24.56 -12.13 -8.98
CA PHE A 609 -24.33 -13.47 -9.50
C PHE A 609 -25.10 -14.50 -8.67
N SER A 610 -25.41 -15.64 -9.31
CA SER A 610 -26.07 -16.78 -8.68
C SER A 610 -25.46 -18.08 -9.19
N ARG A 611 -25.31 -19.08 -8.32
CA ARG A 611 -24.84 -20.42 -8.69
C ARG A 611 -25.65 -21.49 -7.98
N ASP A 612 -26.26 -22.38 -8.75
CA ASP A 612 -26.96 -23.54 -8.17
C ASP A 612 -25.95 -24.60 -7.72
N LEU A 613 -26.27 -25.32 -6.63
CA LEU A 613 -25.46 -26.42 -6.12
C LEU A 613 -25.23 -27.51 -7.18
N THR A 614 -26.24 -27.83 -7.99
CA THR A 614 -26.16 -28.85 -9.05
C THR A 614 -25.18 -28.46 -10.16
N GLU A 615 -24.89 -27.18 -10.32
CA GLU A 615 -23.88 -26.68 -11.25
C GLU A 615 -22.47 -26.69 -10.65
N SER A 616 -22.35 -26.90 -9.33
CA SER A 616 -21.07 -26.93 -8.62
C SER A 616 -20.63 -28.35 -8.25
N PHE A 617 -21.58 -29.28 -8.08
CA PHE A 617 -21.31 -30.64 -7.64
C PHE A 617 -22.04 -31.69 -8.48
N ALA A 618 -21.27 -32.48 -9.24
CA ALA A 618 -21.78 -33.52 -10.13
C ALA A 618 -22.45 -34.71 -9.41
N PHE A 619 -22.27 -34.85 -8.09
CA PHE A 619 -22.88 -35.94 -7.32
C PHE A 619 -24.32 -35.64 -6.87
N LEU A 620 -24.82 -34.42 -7.12
CA LEU A 620 -26.16 -34.04 -6.73
C LEU A 620 -27.19 -34.48 -7.77
N ASP A 621 -28.34 -34.94 -7.30
CA ASP A 621 -29.46 -35.30 -8.18
C ASP A 621 -29.88 -34.09 -9.03
N GLY A 622 -29.86 -34.27 -10.35
CA GLY A 622 -30.17 -33.22 -11.32
C GLY A 622 -28.97 -32.40 -11.80
N ALA A 623 -27.75 -32.70 -11.35
CA ALA A 623 -26.53 -32.12 -11.93
C ALA A 623 -26.35 -32.56 -13.40
N PRO A 624 -25.89 -31.66 -14.28
CA PRO A 624 -25.56 -32.00 -15.66
C PRO A 624 -24.36 -32.96 -15.71
N GLU A 625 -24.24 -33.75 -16.79
CA GLU A 625 -23.10 -34.66 -16.98
C GLU A 625 -21.75 -33.92 -16.98
N GLU A 626 -21.72 -32.73 -17.55
CA GLU A 626 -20.59 -31.79 -17.50
C GLU A 626 -21.03 -30.53 -16.75
N LEU A 627 -20.31 -30.19 -15.69
CA LEU A 627 -20.61 -28.99 -14.91
C LEU A 627 -20.30 -27.74 -15.75
N PRO A 628 -21.21 -26.74 -15.77
CA PRO A 628 -20.99 -25.52 -16.53
C PRO A 628 -19.78 -24.75 -15.98
N ALA A 629 -19.11 -23.99 -16.86
CA ALA A 629 -18.02 -23.12 -16.47
C ALA A 629 -18.45 -22.07 -15.42
N ILE A 630 -17.47 -21.50 -14.73
CA ILE A 630 -17.70 -20.40 -13.78
C ILE A 630 -18.22 -19.18 -14.53
N ASP A 631 -19.28 -18.57 -14.01
CA ASP A 631 -19.88 -17.39 -14.61
C ASP A 631 -18.91 -16.21 -14.64
N THR A 632 -18.92 -15.53 -15.78
CA THR A 632 -18.03 -14.40 -16.07
C THR A 632 -18.76 -13.08 -16.17
N THR A 633 -20.10 -13.13 -16.21
CA THR A 633 -21.02 -12.00 -16.35
C THR A 633 -22.18 -12.19 -15.38
N GLY A 634 -22.49 -11.17 -14.59
CA GLY A 634 -23.61 -11.18 -13.65
C GLY A 634 -24.79 -10.33 -14.14
N VAL A 635 -25.91 -10.41 -13.44
CA VAL A 635 -27.06 -9.52 -13.63
C VAL A 635 -26.68 -8.12 -13.15
N ALA A 636 -26.82 -7.11 -14.02
CA ALA A 636 -26.53 -5.73 -13.63
C ALA A 636 -27.54 -5.24 -12.58
N ILE A 637 -27.03 -4.73 -11.46
CA ILE A 637 -27.86 -4.08 -10.43
C ILE A 637 -28.44 -2.78 -11.02
N GLY A 638 -27.60 -1.97 -11.65
CA GLY A 638 -28.01 -0.85 -12.50
C GLY A 638 -28.57 0.36 -11.73
N LEU A 639 -27.95 0.72 -10.60
CA LEU A 639 -28.27 1.95 -9.88
C LEU A 639 -27.45 3.10 -10.48
N GLU A 640 -28.13 4.01 -11.17
CA GLU A 640 -27.55 5.25 -11.69
C GLU A 640 -27.82 6.42 -10.75
N VAL A 641 -26.80 7.20 -10.45
CA VAL A 641 -26.84 8.34 -9.52
C VAL A 641 -26.35 9.61 -10.24
N GLU A 642 -27.05 10.73 -10.03
CA GLU A 642 -26.58 12.05 -10.49
C GLU A 642 -25.40 12.51 -9.64
N ALA A 643 -24.35 13.03 -10.28
CA ALA A 643 -23.28 13.71 -9.55
C ALA A 643 -23.75 15.09 -9.07
N ASP A 644 -23.30 15.53 -7.89
CA ASP A 644 -23.68 16.82 -7.32
C ASP A 644 -23.09 17.98 -8.13
N VAL A 645 -23.94 18.87 -8.62
CA VAL A 645 -23.53 20.13 -9.22
C VAL A 645 -24.28 21.26 -8.50
N PRO A 646 -23.60 22.07 -7.66
CA PRO A 646 -24.25 23.21 -7.02
C PRO A 646 -24.73 24.22 -8.05
N THR A 647 -25.74 25.01 -7.69
CA THR A 647 -26.24 26.11 -8.52
C THR A 647 -25.67 27.43 -8.03
N GLY A 648 -25.37 28.37 -8.92
CA GLY A 648 -24.88 29.70 -8.55
C GLY A 648 -23.61 30.13 -9.27
N THR A 649 -23.14 31.33 -8.95
CA THR A 649 -21.90 31.91 -9.49
C THR A 649 -21.13 32.58 -8.36
N VAL A 650 -19.82 32.31 -8.29
CA VAL A 650 -18.90 32.93 -7.33
C VAL A 650 -17.78 33.62 -8.11
N ALA A 651 -17.40 34.82 -7.72
CA ALA A 651 -16.31 35.56 -8.35
C ALA A 651 -15.29 36.00 -7.30
N PHE A 652 -14.02 35.65 -7.49
CA PHE A 652 -12.90 36.14 -6.69
C PHE A 652 -12.25 37.29 -7.45
N THR A 653 -12.20 38.48 -6.88
CA THR A 653 -11.76 39.70 -7.57
C THR A 653 -10.54 40.31 -6.90
N ASN A 654 -9.69 40.97 -7.70
CA ASN A 654 -8.48 41.69 -7.26
C ASN A 654 -7.46 40.81 -6.52
N ALA A 655 -7.42 39.52 -6.82
CA ALA A 655 -6.49 38.57 -6.22
C ALA A 655 -5.16 38.51 -6.96
N ARG A 656 -4.10 38.08 -6.28
CA ARG A 656 -3.01 37.39 -6.97
C ARG A 656 -3.50 36.00 -7.36
N VAL A 657 -3.49 35.65 -8.64
CA VAL A 657 -3.90 34.31 -9.11
C VAL A 657 -2.67 33.53 -9.55
N VAL A 658 -2.32 32.47 -8.83
CA VAL A 658 -1.29 31.50 -9.25
C VAL A 658 -2.00 30.37 -9.97
N THR A 659 -1.93 30.33 -11.30
CA THR A 659 -2.84 29.48 -12.09
C THR A 659 -2.38 28.03 -12.18
N MET A 660 -1.08 27.77 -11.98
CA MET A 660 -0.40 26.50 -12.29
C MET A 660 -0.46 26.09 -13.78
N ASN A 661 -0.87 27.00 -14.66
CA ASN A 661 -0.65 26.88 -16.09
C ASN A 661 0.77 27.35 -16.43
N GLY A 662 1.74 26.45 -16.30
CA GLY A 662 3.16 26.82 -16.35
C GLY A 662 3.57 27.65 -15.13
N ASP A 663 4.19 28.80 -15.36
CA ASP A 663 4.64 29.75 -14.32
C ASP A 663 3.76 31.02 -14.27
N GLU A 664 2.54 30.97 -14.83
CA GLU A 664 1.66 32.14 -14.91
C GLU A 664 1.15 32.58 -13.53
N VAL A 665 1.39 33.86 -13.24
CA VAL A 665 0.88 34.57 -12.06
C VAL A 665 0.20 35.87 -12.51
N ILE A 666 -1.04 36.08 -12.09
CA ILE A 666 -1.84 37.29 -12.40
C ILE A 666 -1.96 38.12 -11.12
N GLU A 667 -1.17 39.19 -10.97
CA GLU A 667 -1.12 39.99 -9.73
C GLU A 667 -2.43 40.73 -9.39
N ASN A 668 -3.26 41.05 -10.39
CA ASN A 668 -4.58 41.65 -10.21
C ASN A 668 -5.60 40.91 -11.08
N GLY A 669 -5.97 39.72 -10.64
CA GLY A 669 -6.79 38.77 -11.38
C GLY A 669 -8.17 38.57 -10.79
N THR A 670 -9.08 38.13 -11.67
CA THR A 670 -10.43 37.68 -11.34
C THR A 670 -10.62 36.24 -11.78
N VAL A 671 -11.18 35.41 -10.90
CA VAL A 671 -11.61 34.03 -11.19
C VAL A 671 -13.13 33.95 -11.03
N VAL A 672 -13.84 33.50 -12.06
CA VAL A 672 -15.30 33.32 -12.04
C VAL A 672 -15.63 31.83 -12.11
N VAL A 673 -16.42 31.36 -11.16
CA VAL A 673 -16.92 29.99 -11.05
C VAL A 673 -18.42 29.99 -11.29
N ARG A 674 -18.91 29.07 -12.12
CA ARG A 674 -20.35 28.84 -12.36
C ARG A 674 -20.67 27.37 -12.11
N GLY A 675 -21.59 27.12 -11.19
CA GLY A 675 -21.83 25.78 -10.68
C GLY A 675 -20.54 25.20 -10.08
N ASN A 676 -20.06 24.09 -10.63
CA ASN A 676 -18.80 23.46 -10.21
C ASN A 676 -17.61 23.67 -11.16
N ARG A 677 -17.72 24.53 -12.18
CA ARG A 677 -16.61 24.75 -13.14
C ARG A 677 -16.14 26.20 -13.19
N ILE A 678 -14.86 26.37 -13.45
CA ILE A 678 -14.22 27.67 -13.70
C ILE A 678 -14.72 28.18 -15.05
N ALA A 679 -15.45 29.29 -15.04
CA ALA A 679 -15.98 29.92 -16.24
C ALA A 679 -14.98 30.88 -16.90
N ALA A 680 -14.18 31.59 -16.10
CA ALA A 680 -13.16 32.52 -16.58
C ALA A 680 -12.05 32.75 -15.54
N VAL A 681 -10.83 33.01 -16.03
CA VAL A 681 -9.67 33.46 -15.25
C VAL A 681 -8.89 34.47 -16.10
N GLY A 682 -8.40 35.54 -15.48
CA GLY A 682 -7.68 36.59 -16.20
C GLY A 682 -7.53 37.88 -15.39
N PRO A 683 -6.88 38.92 -15.96
CA PRO A 683 -6.79 40.24 -15.34
C PRO A 683 -8.18 40.82 -15.01
N SER A 684 -8.31 41.47 -13.84
CA SER A 684 -9.60 41.97 -13.34
C SER A 684 -10.25 43.03 -14.24
N ASP A 685 -9.47 43.75 -15.05
CA ASP A 685 -9.97 44.73 -16.03
C ASP A 685 -10.54 44.07 -17.31
N ARG A 686 -10.31 42.76 -17.50
CA ARG A 686 -10.73 41.99 -18.68
C ARG A 686 -11.76 40.91 -18.40
N VAL A 687 -11.87 40.45 -17.16
CA VAL A 687 -12.83 39.42 -16.75
C VAL A 687 -14.02 40.08 -16.03
N PRO A 688 -15.18 40.23 -16.70
CA PRO A 688 -16.34 40.84 -16.07
C PRO A 688 -16.93 39.92 -15.00
N VAL A 689 -17.33 40.50 -13.88
CA VAL A 689 -18.08 39.80 -12.82
C VAL A 689 -19.55 39.70 -13.25
N PRO A 690 -20.13 38.48 -13.37
CA PRO A 690 -21.53 38.33 -13.73
C PRO A 690 -22.48 38.96 -12.69
N GLU A 691 -23.60 39.52 -13.16
CA GLU A 691 -24.65 40.02 -12.27
C GLU A 691 -25.21 38.89 -11.38
N GLY A 692 -25.38 39.16 -10.09
CA GLY A 692 -25.86 38.18 -9.10
C GLY A 692 -24.81 37.17 -8.61
N ALA A 693 -23.55 37.29 -9.04
CA ALA A 693 -22.46 36.48 -8.48
C ALA A 693 -22.21 36.83 -7.00
N TYR A 694 -21.88 35.82 -6.19
CA TYR A 694 -21.30 36.03 -4.87
C TYR A 694 -19.85 36.50 -5.04
N VAL A 695 -19.57 37.75 -4.65
CA VAL A 695 -18.25 38.37 -4.87
C VAL A 695 -17.40 38.24 -3.62
N VAL A 696 -16.21 37.64 -3.79
CA VAL A 696 -15.14 37.59 -2.80
C VAL A 696 -14.08 38.62 -3.17
N GLU A 697 -13.97 39.67 -2.35
CA GLU A 697 -12.89 40.64 -2.45
C GLU A 697 -11.60 40.04 -1.90
N ALA A 698 -10.62 39.83 -2.77
CA ALA A 698 -9.38 39.11 -2.48
C ALA A 698 -8.12 39.98 -2.64
N THR A 699 -8.26 41.31 -2.56
CA THR A 699 -7.12 42.23 -2.48
C THR A 699 -6.13 41.79 -1.41
N GLY A 700 -4.85 41.67 -1.80
CA GLY A 700 -3.75 41.26 -0.92
C GLY A 700 -3.64 39.75 -0.68
N LYS A 701 -4.60 38.96 -1.19
CA LYS A 701 -4.67 37.50 -1.04
C LYS A 701 -4.24 36.79 -2.31
N THR A 702 -3.92 35.51 -2.17
CA THR A 702 -3.59 34.64 -3.29
C THR A 702 -4.68 33.60 -3.53
N VAL A 703 -5.12 33.46 -4.77
CA VAL A 703 -6.01 32.38 -5.25
C VAL A 703 -5.16 31.39 -6.04
N MET A 704 -5.26 30.11 -5.71
CA MET A 704 -4.55 29.03 -6.41
C MET A 704 -5.41 27.76 -6.45
N PRO A 705 -5.07 26.75 -7.29
CA PRO A 705 -5.74 25.45 -7.24
C PRO A 705 -5.67 24.85 -5.84
N GLY A 706 -6.70 24.09 -5.47
CA GLY A 706 -6.64 23.33 -4.22
C GLY A 706 -5.55 22.25 -4.28
N LEU A 707 -5.03 21.88 -3.11
CA LEU A 707 -3.91 20.96 -3.01
C LEU A 707 -4.36 19.52 -3.36
N VAL A 708 -3.46 18.79 -4.02
CA VAL A 708 -3.60 17.39 -4.42
C VAL A 708 -2.61 16.55 -3.62
N ASP A 709 -3.12 15.79 -2.64
CA ASP A 709 -2.32 14.83 -1.87
C ASP A 709 -2.35 13.47 -2.59
N THR A 710 -1.24 13.07 -3.23
CA THR A 710 -1.20 11.86 -4.06
C THR A 710 -1.00 10.57 -3.24
N HIS A 711 -0.64 10.71 -1.96
CA HIS A 711 -0.46 9.61 -1.02
C HIS A 711 -1.01 9.99 0.34
N ALA A 712 -2.33 9.96 0.46
CA ALA A 712 -3.03 10.27 1.69
C ALA A 712 -3.42 9.00 2.45
N HIS A 713 -3.69 9.12 3.75
CA HIS A 713 -4.47 8.15 4.51
C HIS A 713 -5.48 8.88 5.39
N ALA A 714 -6.77 8.79 5.04
CA ALA A 714 -7.85 9.54 5.71
C ALA A 714 -8.72 8.66 6.62
N SER A 715 -8.06 7.79 7.39
CA SER A 715 -8.71 6.83 8.31
C SER A 715 -9.69 5.87 7.62
N HIS A 716 -9.38 5.47 6.38
CA HIS A 716 -10.23 4.58 5.59
C HIS A 716 -10.13 3.08 5.93
N PHE A 717 -9.72 2.73 7.14
CA PHE A 717 -9.46 1.33 7.52
C PHE A 717 -10.58 0.71 8.33
N TYR A 718 -11.56 1.51 8.79
CA TYR A 718 -12.71 1.01 9.55
C TYR A 718 -13.67 0.20 8.69
N SER A 719 -14.49 -0.62 9.37
CA SER A 719 -15.67 -1.28 8.82
C SER A 719 -16.94 -0.75 9.49
N GLY A 720 -18.09 -0.92 8.83
CA GLY A 720 -19.39 -0.49 9.37
C GLY A 720 -19.88 0.86 8.83
N PRO A 721 -20.65 1.63 9.63
CA PRO A 721 -21.31 2.84 9.16
C PRO A 721 -20.33 3.98 8.90
N THR A 722 -20.68 4.82 7.94
CA THR A 722 -19.92 6.02 7.57
C THR A 722 -20.47 7.22 8.33
N PRO A 723 -19.63 8.07 8.97
CA PRO A 723 -20.12 9.32 9.58
C PRO A 723 -20.68 10.25 8.50
N ARG A 724 -21.68 11.07 8.85
CA ARG A 724 -22.14 12.14 7.94
C ARG A 724 -21.11 13.27 7.86
N GLN A 725 -20.32 13.46 8.91
CA GLN A 725 -19.21 14.39 8.99
C GLN A 725 -17.94 13.68 9.46
N ASN A 726 -17.11 13.32 8.49
CA ASN A 726 -15.79 12.79 8.78
C ASN A 726 -14.82 13.94 9.07
N TRP A 727 -14.44 14.13 10.34
CA TRP A 727 -13.59 15.25 10.77
C TRP A 727 -12.23 15.32 10.06
N VAL A 728 -11.68 14.18 9.64
CA VAL A 728 -10.43 14.07 8.87
C VAL A 728 -10.55 14.84 7.55
N TYR A 729 -11.68 14.69 6.85
CA TYR A 729 -11.95 15.41 5.61
C TYR A 729 -12.12 16.91 5.83
N TYR A 730 -12.74 17.30 6.95
CA TYR A 730 -12.89 18.70 7.31
C TYR A 730 -11.56 19.34 7.67
N ALA A 731 -10.68 18.63 8.39
CA ALA A 731 -9.32 19.07 8.65
C ALA A 731 -8.53 19.26 7.34
N ASN A 732 -8.61 18.31 6.42
CA ASN A 732 -7.95 18.40 5.11
C ASN A 732 -8.46 19.60 4.29
N LEU A 733 -9.78 19.78 4.17
CA LEU A 733 -10.37 20.93 3.47
C LEU A 733 -10.03 22.27 4.14
N ALA A 734 -10.05 22.36 5.48
CA ALA A 734 -9.70 23.57 6.23
C ALA A 734 -8.25 24.02 6.02
N TYR A 735 -7.39 23.13 5.55
CA TYR A 735 -6.01 23.40 5.15
C TYR A 735 -5.83 23.41 3.62
N GLY A 736 -6.92 23.33 2.85
CA GLY A 736 -6.90 23.53 1.40
C GLY A 736 -6.62 22.28 0.56
N ILE A 737 -6.60 21.08 1.16
CA ILE A 737 -6.51 19.83 0.42
C ILE A 737 -7.89 19.51 -0.15
N THR A 738 -8.05 19.71 -1.46
CA THR A 738 -9.33 19.50 -2.17
C THR A 738 -9.39 18.18 -2.89
N THR A 739 -8.26 17.50 -3.10
CA THR A 739 -8.18 16.18 -3.71
C THR A 739 -7.20 15.30 -2.96
N MET A 740 -7.57 14.04 -2.78
CA MET A 740 -6.70 13.02 -2.20
C MET A 740 -6.76 11.72 -2.99
N HIS A 741 -5.61 11.05 -3.10
CA HIS A 741 -5.50 9.68 -3.54
C HIS A 741 -4.96 8.84 -2.38
N ASP A 742 -5.76 7.88 -1.90
CA ASP A 742 -5.39 6.98 -0.81
C ASP A 742 -4.93 5.63 -1.40
N PRO A 743 -3.61 5.35 -1.41
CA PRO A 743 -3.09 4.18 -2.09
C PRO A 743 -3.14 2.92 -1.20
N SER A 744 -3.80 2.95 -0.02
CA SER A 744 -4.07 1.77 0.78
C SER A 744 -5.25 2.01 1.71
N ALA A 745 -6.39 1.37 1.46
CA ALA A 745 -7.60 1.55 2.26
C ALA A 745 -8.42 0.26 2.40
N ASN A 746 -9.41 0.24 3.29
CA ASN A 746 -10.50 -0.74 3.19
C ASN A 746 -11.34 -0.40 1.96
N THR A 747 -11.41 -1.32 0.99
CA THR A 747 -12.11 -1.15 -0.28
C THR A 747 -13.56 -0.68 -0.11
N GLU A 748 -14.35 -1.36 0.72
CA GLU A 748 -15.78 -1.04 0.88
C GLU A 748 -15.97 0.36 1.47
N PHE A 749 -15.20 0.67 2.50
CA PHE A 749 -15.33 1.93 3.23
C PHE A 749 -14.90 3.15 2.41
N VAL A 750 -13.82 3.06 1.63
CA VAL A 750 -13.31 4.18 0.84
C VAL A 750 -14.15 4.48 -0.40
N PHE A 751 -14.57 3.45 -1.16
CA PHE A 751 -15.35 3.68 -2.37
C PHE A 751 -16.80 4.05 -2.05
N ARG A 752 -17.36 3.58 -0.93
CA ARG A 752 -18.64 4.08 -0.41
C ARG A 752 -18.57 5.59 -0.13
N GLN A 753 -17.50 6.05 0.51
CA GLN A 753 -17.31 7.48 0.78
C GLN A 753 -17.05 8.27 -0.51
N SER A 754 -16.29 7.74 -1.46
CA SER A 754 -16.10 8.35 -2.77
C SER A 754 -17.43 8.57 -3.50
N GLU A 755 -18.32 7.57 -3.53
CA GLU A 755 -19.63 7.72 -4.15
C GLU A 755 -20.56 8.67 -3.38
N LEU A 756 -20.53 8.65 -2.05
CA LEU A 756 -21.26 9.63 -1.21
C LEU A 756 -20.81 11.07 -1.47
N GLN A 757 -19.49 11.27 -1.64
CA GLN A 757 -18.90 12.57 -1.95
C GLN A 757 -19.33 13.04 -3.34
N LYS A 758 -19.25 12.17 -4.37
CA LYS A 758 -19.70 12.48 -5.73
C LYS A 758 -21.20 12.83 -5.79
N ALA A 759 -22.03 12.17 -4.96
CA ALA A 759 -23.47 12.45 -4.86
C ALA A 759 -23.81 13.65 -3.95
N GLY A 760 -22.81 14.38 -3.43
CA GLY A 760 -23.01 15.56 -2.57
C GLY A 760 -23.64 15.24 -1.21
N ARG A 761 -23.54 13.99 -0.74
CA ARG A 761 -24.15 13.52 0.51
C ARG A 761 -23.27 13.75 1.74
N ILE A 762 -21.96 13.88 1.54
CA ILE A 762 -20.98 14.25 2.57
C ILE A 762 -20.09 15.38 2.06
N VAL A 763 -19.52 16.17 2.97
CA VAL A 763 -18.49 17.17 2.66
C VAL A 763 -17.13 16.50 2.79
N ALA A 764 -16.37 16.48 1.69
CA ALA A 764 -15.04 15.89 1.64
C ALA A 764 -14.21 16.48 0.48
N PRO A 765 -12.87 16.36 0.53
CA PRO A 765 -12.04 16.41 -0.67
C PRO A 765 -12.53 15.38 -1.69
N ARG A 766 -12.11 15.48 -2.95
CA ARG A 766 -12.30 14.40 -3.92
C ARG A 766 -11.55 13.16 -3.46
N ILE A 767 -12.25 12.03 -3.38
CA ILE A 767 -11.71 10.78 -2.83
C ILE A 767 -11.41 9.82 -3.97
N PHE A 768 -10.12 9.59 -4.21
CA PHE A 768 -9.59 8.54 -5.06
C PHE A 768 -8.84 7.51 -4.22
N SER A 769 -8.81 6.26 -4.66
CA SER A 769 -8.10 5.22 -3.92
C SER A 769 -7.82 4.00 -4.80
N THR A 770 -6.80 3.24 -4.41
CA THR A 770 -6.56 1.88 -4.91
C THR A 770 -7.41 0.84 -4.21
N GLY A 771 -8.08 1.18 -3.10
CA GLY A 771 -8.69 0.22 -2.17
C GLY A 771 -7.63 -0.65 -1.47
N THR A 772 -8.01 -1.89 -1.15
CA THR A 772 -7.09 -2.87 -0.55
C THR A 772 -5.93 -3.17 -1.51
N ILE A 773 -4.72 -3.01 -1.00
CA ILE A 773 -3.45 -3.23 -1.70
C ILE A 773 -3.32 -4.65 -2.30
N LEU A 774 -2.53 -4.79 -3.36
CA LEU A 774 -2.14 -6.10 -3.91
C LEU A 774 -0.96 -6.68 -3.12
N TYR A 775 -1.24 -7.13 -1.90
CA TYR A 775 -0.21 -7.50 -0.91
C TYR A 775 0.57 -8.76 -1.28
N GLY A 776 1.90 -8.66 -1.35
CA GLY A 776 2.79 -9.80 -1.66
C GLY A 776 3.20 -10.68 -0.47
N ALA A 777 2.92 -10.27 0.78
CA ALA A 777 3.28 -11.05 1.98
C ALA A 777 2.16 -12.01 2.44
N ASP A 778 2.43 -12.83 3.47
CA ASP A 778 1.40 -13.69 4.05
C ASP A 778 0.35 -12.87 4.82
N GLY A 779 -0.92 -13.23 4.64
CA GLY A 779 -2.06 -12.52 5.19
C GLY A 779 -3.36 -13.09 4.63
N ASP A 780 -4.47 -12.83 5.30
CA ASP A 780 -5.82 -13.25 4.87
C ASP A 780 -6.40 -12.36 3.74
N PHE A 781 -5.65 -11.35 3.31
CA PHE A 781 -5.94 -10.49 2.17
C PHE A 781 -4.79 -10.44 1.14
N LYS A 782 -3.88 -11.42 1.13
CA LYS A 782 -2.76 -11.43 0.18
C LYS A 782 -3.22 -11.61 -1.27
N ALA A 783 -2.55 -10.94 -2.20
CA ALA A 783 -2.76 -11.09 -3.63
C ALA A 783 -1.75 -12.09 -4.18
N VAL A 784 -2.18 -13.35 -4.33
CA VAL A 784 -1.38 -14.40 -4.95
C VAL A 784 -1.30 -14.13 -6.45
N ILE A 785 -0.08 -14.03 -6.98
CA ILE A 785 0.20 -13.81 -8.40
C ILE A 785 1.28 -14.81 -8.82
N ASN A 786 0.85 -15.88 -9.49
CA ASN A 786 1.73 -16.89 -10.09
C ASN A 786 1.75 -16.81 -11.62
N GLY A 787 0.94 -15.94 -12.21
CA GLY A 787 0.88 -15.69 -13.64
C GLY A 787 0.00 -14.48 -13.98
N LEU A 788 -0.03 -14.13 -15.27
CA LEU A 788 -0.76 -12.96 -15.75
C LEU A 788 -2.28 -13.02 -15.48
N ASP A 789 -2.90 -14.20 -15.51
CA ASP A 789 -4.33 -14.34 -15.25
C ASP A 789 -4.69 -14.07 -13.78
N ASP A 790 -3.81 -14.39 -12.83
CA ASP A 790 -3.97 -14.00 -11.43
C ASP A 790 -3.92 -12.47 -11.30
N ALA A 791 -2.97 -11.81 -11.96
CA ALA A 791 -2.87 -10.36 -11.96
C ALA A 791 -4.13 -9.70 -12.57
N ARG A 792 -4.60 -10.20 -13.72
CA ARG A 792 -5.86 -9.75 -14.35
C ARG A 792 -7.07 -9.94 -13.44
N SER A 793 -7.12 -11.04 -12.70
CA SER A 793 -8.19 -11.31 -11.74
C SER A 793 -8.23 -10.24 -10.64
N HIS A 794 -7.09 -9.94 -10.00
CA HIS A 794 -7.00 -8.91 -8.97
C HIS A 794 -7.34 -7.51 -9.49
N LEU A 795 -6.90 -7.15 -10.70
CA LEU A 795 -7.19 -5.84 -11.28
C LEU A 795 -8.67 -5.71 -11.68
N ARG A 796 -9.27 -6.72 -12.30
CA ARG A 796 -10.71 -6.70 -12.62
C ARG A 796 -11.57 -6.59 -11.36
N ARG A 797 -11.18 -7.26 -10.28
CA ARG A 797 -11.84 -7.10 -8.97
C ARG A 797 -11.82 -5.65 -8.51
N MET A 798 -10.66 -4.97 -8.57
CA MET A 798 -10.56 -3.56 -8.15
C MET A 798 -11.28 -2.61 -9.12
N GLN A 799 -11.21 -2.86 -10.42
CA GLN A 799 -11.93 -2.08 -11.43
C GLN A 799 -13.45 -2.18 -11.26
N ALA A 800 -13.96 -3.35 -10.88
CA ALA A 800 -15.39 -3.59 -10.67
C ALA A 800 -15.97 -2.67 -9.59
N VAL A 801 -15.19 -2.35 -8.56
CA VAL A 801 -15.61 -1.47 -7.45
C VAL A 801 -15.29 0.02 -7.68
N GLY A 802 -14.74 0.38 -8.85
CA GLY A 802 -14.49 1.75 -9.24
C GLY A 802 -13.05 2.25 -9.07
N ALA A 803 -12.10 1.37 -8.72
CA ALA A 803 -10.69 1.72 -8.75
C ALA A 803 -10.23 1.95 -10.20
N PHE A 804 -9.43 3.00 -10.41
CA PHE A 804 -8.70 3.24 -11.67
C PHE A 804 -7.19 3.05 -11.49
N SER A 805 -6.74 2.81 -10.26
CA SER A 805 -5.36 2.56 -9.87
C SER A 805 -5.32 1.33 -8.94
N VAL A 806 -4.18 0.64 -8.89
CA VAL A 806 -3.90 -0.41 -7.90
C VAL A 806 -2.55 -0.15 -7.24
N LYS A 807 -2.42 -0.52 -5.95
CA LYS A 807 -1.13 -0.51 -5.26
C LYS A 807 -0.45 -1.87 -5.36
N SER A 808 0.65 -1.94 -6.10
CA SER A 808 1.52 -3.12 -6.16
C SER A 808 2.40 -3.14 -4.90
N TYR A 809 1.92 -3.80 -3.85
CA TYR A 809 2.50 -3.66 -2.51
C TYR A 809 3.46 -4.79 -2.19
N ASN A 810 4.75 -4.48 -2.29
CA ASN A 810 5.86 -5.36 -1.97
C ASN A 810 5.70 -6.78 -2.55
N GLN A 811 5.32 -6.86 -3.83
CA GLN A 811 5.45 -8.08 -4.62
C GLN A 811 6.96 -8.34 -4.82
N PRO A 812 7.54 -9.38 -4.20
CA PRO A 812 8.98 -9.51 -4.07
C PRO A 812 9.66 -9.80 -5.41
N ARG A 813 9.04 -10.63 -6.26
CA ARG A 813 9.61 -11.06 -7.53
C ARG A 813 9.21 -10.12 -8.67
N ARG A 814 10.12 -9.87 -9.61
CA ARG A 814 9.93 -8.87 -10.67
C ARG A 814 8.89 -9.29 -11.70
N GLU A 815 8.80 -10.58 -12.04
CA GLU A 815 7.78 -11.11 -12.93
C GLU A 815 6.36 -10.84 -12.41
N GLN A 816 6.15 -10.88 -11.10
CA GLN A 816 4.85 -10.56 -10.50
C GLN A 816 4.49 -9.08 -10.72
N ARG A 817 5.47 -8.18 -10.54
CA ARG A 817 5.31 -6.73 -10.78
C ARG A 817 5.02 -6.44 -12.25
N GLN A 818 5.75 -7.08 -13.17
CA GLN A 818 5.52 -6.94 -14.61
C GLN A 818 4.17 -7.51 -15.06
N GLN A 819 3.71 -8.62 -14.47
CA GLN A 819 2.37 -9.17 -14.73
C GLN A 819 1.26 -8.22 -14.29
N VAL A 820 1.42 -7.55 -13.13
CA VAL A 820 0.51 -6.49 -12.68
C VAL A 820 0.48 -5.34 -13.69
N LEU A 821 1.64 -4.87 -14.15
CA LEU A 821 1.73 -3.80 -15.16
C LEU A 821 1.09 -4.19 -16.50
N GLN A 822 1.34 -5.41 -16.98
CA GLN A 822 0.74 -5.91 -18.22
C GLN A 822 -0.79 -5.97 -18.11
N ALA A 823 -1.32 -6.51 -17.01
CA ALA A 823 -2.76 -6.51 -16.76
C ALA A 823 -3.32 -5.07 -16.65
N ALA A 824 -2.56 -4.14 -16.07
CA ALA A 824 -2.95 -2.74 -15.94
C ALA A 824 -3.03 -2.04 -17.29
N ARG A 825 -2.08 -2.29 -18.20
CA ARG A 825 -2.12 -1.80 -19.59
C ARG A 825 -3.34 -2.32 -20.34
N GLU A 826 -3.68 -3.60 -20.17
CA GLU A 826 -4.84 -4.22 -20.80
C GLU A 826 -6.17 -3.66 -20.28
N LEU A 827 -6.24 -3.31 -18.98
CA LEU A 827 -7.45 -2.85 -18.32
C LEU A 827 -7.56 -1.31 -18.21
N GLY A 828 -6.53 -0.58 -18.63
CA GLY A 828 -6.47 0.87 -18.52
C GLY A 828 -6.44 1.35 -17.06
N MET A 829 -5.54 0.78 -16.24
CA MET A 829 -5.39 1.14 -14.83
C MET A 829 -3.98 1.64 -14.53
N LEU A 830 -3.86 2.56 -13.57
CA LEU A 830 -2.56 3.00 -13.04
C LEU A 830 -1.99 1.96 -12.06
N VAL A 831 -0.67 1.95 -11.90
CA VAL A 831 0.02 1.09 -10.93
C VAL A 831 0.97 1.93 -10.10
N VAL A 832 0.65 2.10 -8.82
CA VAL A 832 1.51 2.77 -7.84
C VAL A 832 2.19 1.68 -6.98
N PRO A 833 3.51 1.54 -6.96
CA PRO A 833 4.19 0.54 -6.15
C PRO A 833 4.46 1.06 -4.74
N GLU A 834 4.58 0.15 -3.77
CA GLU A 834 5.26 0.48 -2.51
C GLU A 834 6.77 0.61 -2.77
N GLY A 835 7.38 1.73 -2.36
CA GLY A 835 8.82 1.94 -2.44
C GLY A 835 9.62 0.99 -1.54
N GLY A 836 9.07 0.62 -0.37
CA GLY A 836 9.53 -0.52 0.43
C GLY A 836 10.97 -0.43 0.98
N SER A 837 11.60 0.75 0.91
CA SER A 837 13.00 0.97 1.29
C SER A 837 13.98 0.06 0.52
N THR A 838 13.74 -0.22 -0.77
CA THR A 838 14.56 -1.14 -1.58
C THR A 838 15.08 -0.53 -2.88
N PHE A 839 16.28 0.04 -2.83
CA PHE A 839 16.88 0.79 -3.95
C PHE A 839 16.81 0.04 -5.30
N PHE A 840 17.36 -1.17 -5.39
CA PHE A 840 17.39 -1.92 -6.66
C PHE A 840 15.98 -2.32 -7.14
N HIS A 841 15.08 -2.73 -6.25
CA HIS A 841 13.69 -2.99 -6.65
C HIS A 841 13.01 -1.72 -7.17
N ASN A 842 13.26 -0.55 -6.55
CA ASN A 842 12.68 0.70 -7.02
C ASN A 842 13.21 1.09 -8.41
N LEU A 843 14.50 0.88 -8.69
CA LEU A 843 15.03 1.10 -10.03
C LEU A 843 14.39 0.16 -11.06
N THR A 844 14.14 -1.11 -10.73
CA THR A 844 13.37 -2.00 -11.63
C THR A 844 11.93 -1.54 -11.82
N GLN A 845 11.28 -0.99 -10.78
CA GLN A 845 9.94 -0.40 -10.91
C GLN A 845 9.92 0.82 -11.86
N VAL A 846 10.96 1.66 -11.81
CA VAL A 846 11.16 2.79 -12.73
C VAL A 846 11.36 2.29 -14.17
N ILE A 847 12.22 1.28 -14.36
CA ILE A 847 12.52 0.70 -15.68
C ILE A 847 11.29 -0.01 -16.29
N ASP A 848 10.51 -0.72 -15.48
CA ASP A 848 9.33 -1.49 -15.94
C ASP A 848 8.10 -0.58 -16.25
N GLY A 849 8.18 0.71 -15.89
CA GLY A 849 7.16 1.71 -16.22
C GLY A 849 5.95 1.72 -15.28
N HIS A 850 6.19 1.73 -13.96
CA HIS A 850 5.14 2.06 -12.99
C HIS A 850 4.64 3.51 -13.18
N THR A 851 3.46 3.84 -12.67
CA THR A 851 2.90 5.20 -12.79
C THR A 851 3.70 6.21 -11.95
N THR A 852 3.98 5.83 -10.70
CA THR A 852 4.72 6.61 -9.71
C THR A 852 5.71 5.69 -8.97
N ILE A 853 6.58 6.25 -8.14
CA ILE A 853 7.24 5.55 -7.04
C ILE A 853 6.77 6.21 -5.74
N GLU A 854 6.11 5.44 -4.87
CA GLU A 854 5.66 5.90 -3.56
C GLU A 854 6.75 5.70 -2.51
N HIS A 855 6.92 6.66 -1.60
CA HIS A 855 8.01 6.73 -0.62
C HIS A 855 9.38 7.00 -1.21
N ASN A 856 10.33 7.41 -0.36
CA ASN A 856 11.64 7.78 -0.83
C ASN A 856 12.49 6.60 -1.28
N LEU A 857 13.40 6.86 -2.23
CA LEU A 857 14.54 5.98 -2.41
C LEU A 857 15.34 6.00 -1.10
N PRO A 858 15.76 4.83 -0.57
CA PRO A 858 16.54 4.76 0.67
C PRO A 858 18.01 5.20 0.47
N VAL A 859 18.34 5.75 -0.70
CA VAL A 859 19.67 6.25 -1.07
C VAL A 859 19.51 7.68 -1.57
N ALA A 860 20.24 8.60 -0.95
CA ALA A 860 20.43 9.96 -1.42
C ALA A 860 21.83 10.46 -0.96
N PRO A 861 22.51 11.35 -1.70
CA PRO A 861 22.10 11.97 -2.97
C PRO A 861 22.04 10.97 -4.14
N LEU A 862 21.38 11.38 -5.22
CA LEU A 862 21.34 10.63 -6.48
C LEU A 862 22.37 11.21 -7.45
N TYR A 863 23.16 10.38 -8.09
CA TYR A 863 24.17 10.79 -9.06
C TYR A 863 23.64 10.71 -10.50
N ARG A 864 24.49 11.13 -11.44
CA ARG A 864 24.14 11.28 -12.86
C ARG A 864 23.50 10.03 -13.47
N ASP A 865 23.90 8.84 -13.06
CA ASP A 865 23.37 7.57 -13.55
C ASP A 865 21.86 7.44 -13.32
N VAL A 866 21.41 7.52 -12.07
CA VAL A 866 19.99 7.40 -11.71
C VAL A 866 19.21 8.59 -12.24
N LEU A 867 19.77 9.80 -12.14
CA LEU A 867 19.12 11.02 -12.63
C LEU A 867 18.88 10.98 -14.14
N ALA A 868 19.86 10.53 -14.94
CA ALA A 868 19.73 10.43 -16.39
C ALA A 868 18.79 9.29 -16.81
N LEU A 869 18.87 8.13 -16.14
CA LEU A 869 17.97 7.02 -16.39
C LEU A 869 16.51 7.42 -16.12
N TRP A 870 16.23 7.97 -14.95
CA TRP A 870 14.86 8.31 -14.54
C TRP A 870 14.27 9.42 -15.42
N ALA A 871 15.07 10.43 -15.78
CA ALA A 871 14.66 11.48 -16.73
C ALA A 871 14.27 10.95 -18.11
N ALA A 872 14.77 9.77 -18.47
CA ALA A 872 14.40 9.06 -19.67
C ALA A 872 13.19 8.11 -19.48
N THR A 873 12.38 8.30 -18.44
CA THR A 873 11.12 7.57 -18.21
C THR A 873 9.93 8.53 -18.12
N GLY A 874 8.73 7.99 -17.89
CA GLY A 874 7.53 8.77 -17.56
C GLY A 874 7.06 8.55 -16.11
N VAL A 875 7.89 7.95 -15.27
CA VAL A 875 7.54 7.53 -13.90
C VAL A 875 7.66 8.72 -12.96
N ALA A 876 6.59 9.09 -12.27
CA ALA A 876 6.60 10.17 -11.28
C ALA A 876 7.16 9.72 -9.92
N TYR A 877 7.42 10.67 -9.01
CA TYR A 877 8.01 10.40 -7.69
C TYR A 877 7.22 11.07 -6.56
N THR A 878 6.69 10.27 -5.63
CA THR A 878 5.99 10.71 -4.42
C THR A 878 6.87 10.36 -3.19
N PRO A 879 7.82 11.22 -2.76
CA PRO A 879 8.83 10.86 -1.76
C PRO A 879 8.29 10.58 -0.36
N THR A 880 7.14 11.15 0.02
CA THR A 880 6.55 11.07 1.36
C THR A 880 7.58 11.36 2.47
N LEU A 881 8.28 12.49 2.36
CA LEU A 881 9.34 12.94 3.27
C LEU A 881 8.90 12.96 4.74
N ILE A 882 7.61 13.15 5.00
CA ILE A 882 7.00 13.05 6.33
C ILE A 882 7.20 11.68 7.01
N VAL A 883 7.34 10.60 6.24
CA VAL A 883 7.65 9.22 6.67
C VAL A 883 8.97 8.69 6.12
N ASN A 884 9.91 9.60 5.82
CA ASN A 884 11.19 9.29 5.19
C ASN A 884 11.96 8.13 5.85
N TYR A 885 12.55 7.25 5.03
CA TYR A 885 13.47 6.18 5.45
C TYR A 885 14.92 6.66 5.61
N GLY A 886 15.72 5.91 6.37
CA GLY A 886 17.17 6.16 6.48
C GLY A 886 17.55 7.23 7.50
N GLY A 887 16.63 7.64 8.36
CA GLY A 887 16.86 8.57 9.46
C GLY A 887 15.54 8.86 10.17
N PRO A 888 15.53 9.76 11.18
CA PRO A 888 14.29 10.28 11.74
C PRO A 888 13.40 10.90 10.67
N SER A 889 12.13 10.53 10.65
CA SER A 889 11.17 11.03 9.66
C SER A 889 10.94 12.53 9.78
N GLY A 890 10.52 13.15 8.67
CA GLY A 890 10.24 14.59 8.61
C GLY A 890 9.16 15.05 9.59
N GLU A 891 8.20 14.18 9.95
CA GLU A 891 7.20 14.46 10.99
C GLU A 891 7.84 14.90 12.31
N TYR A 892 8.88 14.19 12.78
CA TYR A 892 9.55 14.50 14.04
C TYR A 892 10.30 15.83 13.99
N TRP A 893 10.81 16.23 12.81
CA TRP A 893 11.38 17.56 12.62
C TRP A 893 10.35 18.64 12.94
N TRP A 894 9.12 18.50 12.42
CA TRP A 894 8.08 19.51 12.65
C TRP A 894 7.59 19.54 14.10
N TYR A 895 7.49 18.39 14.78
CA TYR A 895 7.18 18.39 16.21
C TYR A 895 8.27 19.06 17.07
N GLN A 896 9.55 18.92 16.69
CA GLN A 896 10.65 19.62 17.37
C GLN A 896 10.61 21.14 17.13
N HIS A 897 10.23 21.57 15.92
CA HIS A 897 10.37 22.97 15.49
C HIS A 897 9.10 23.81 15.57
N THR A 898 7.95 23.19 15.79
CA THR A 898 6.67 23.90 15.80
C THR A 898 5.83 23.55 17.02
N ARG A 899 5.09 24.55 17.51
CA ARG A 899 4.16 24.38 18.63
C ARG A 899 2.79 23.97 18.10
N VAL A 900 2.72 22.81 17.42
CA VAL A 900 1.47 22.35 16.78
C VAL A 900 0.29 22.25 17.75
N TRP A 901 0.53 21.93 19.02
CA TRP A 901 -0.48 21.86 20.07
C TRP A 901 -1.10 23.23 20.44
N GLU A 902 -0.62 24.33 19.85
CA GLU A 902 -1.16 25.69 19.97
C GLU A 902 -1.88 26.17 18.71
N LYS A 903 -1.92 25.35 17.65
CA LYS A 903 -2.61 25.72 16.41
C LYS A 903 -4.12 25.54 16.57
N GLU A 904 -4.81 26.60 16.98
CA GLU A 904 -6.27 26.60 17.23
C GLU A 904 -7.11 26.03 16.06
N ARG A 905 -6.76 26.34 14.80
CA ARG A 905 -7.48 25.77 13.64
C ARG A 905 -7.29 24.25 13.54
N LEU A 906 -6.09 23.72 13.81
CA LEU A 906 -5.87 22.26 13.86
C LEU A 906 -6.73 21.61 14.95
N LEU A 907 -6.73 22.21 16.14
CA LEU A 907 -7.40 21.68 17.34
C LEU A 907 -8.93 21.76 17.26
N ARG A 908 -9.47 22.60 16.36
CA ARG A 908 -10.90 22.66 16.05
C ARG A 908 -11.37 21.41 15.29
N PHE A 909 -10.55 20.88 14.40
CA PHE A 909 -10.93 19.75 13.54
C PHE A 909 -10.30 18.43 13.96
N THR A 910 -9.32 18.44 14.87
CA THR A 910 -8.63 17.24 15.36
C THR A 910 -8.79 17.13 16.88
N PRO A 911 -9.18 15.97 17.43
CA PRO A 911 -9.24 15.77 18.87
C PRO A 911 -7.91 16.12 19.56
N ARG A 912 -7.95 17.05 20.52
CA ARG A 912 -6.77 17.54 21.25
C ARG A 912 -5.89 16.41 21.83
N PRO A 913 -6.43 15.32 22.43
CA PRO A 913 -5.60 14.24 22.94
C PRO A 913 -4.71 13.57 21.89
N LEU A 914 -5.12 13.51 20.62
CA LEU A 914 -4.32 12.95 19.54
C LEU A 914 -3.11 13.84 19.21
N VAL A 915 -3.32 15.16 19.18
CA VAL A 915 -2.23 16.13 18.92
C VAL A 915 -1.28 16.18 20.11
N ASP A 916 -1.81 16.25 21.33
CA ASP A 916 -1.02 16.38 22.55
C ASP A 916 -0.10 15.16 22.77
N ALA A 917 -0.61 13.95 22.53
CA ALA A 917 0.15 12.71 22.71
C ALA A 917 1.37 12.59 21.78
N ARG A 918 1.28 13.12 20.56
CA ARG A 918 2.33 13.04 19.54
C ARG A 918 3.37 14.14 19.65
N SER A 919 2.94 15.34 20.05
CA SER A 919 3.72 16.56 19.79
C SER A 919 4.28 17.27 21.02
N ARG A 920 3.77 17.01 22.24
CA ARG A 920 4.14 17.83 23.42
C ARG A 920 5.49 17.50 24.05
N ARG A 921 6.03 16.32 23.77
CA ARG A 921 7.32 15.85 24.29
C ARG A 921 8.18 15.31 23.15
N PRO A 922 8.52 16.15 22.15
CA PRO A 922 9.34 15.70 21.03
C PRO A 922 10.74 15.35 21.54
N THR A 923 11.29 14.24 21.04
CA THR A 923 12.72 13.93 21.21
C THR A 923 13.54 14.92 20.39
N GLN A 924 14.59 15.49 20.98
CA GLN A 924 15.48 16.40 20.26
C GLN A 924 16.51 15.61 19.44
N VAL A 925 16.55 15.88 18.14
CA VAL A 925 17.50 15.31 17.18
C VAL A 925 18.33 16.44 16.57
N PRO A 926 19.66 16.29 16.40
CA PRO A 926 20.49 17.25 15.68
C PRO A 926 20.09 17.40 14.21
N GLU A 927 20.12 18.63 13.68
CA GLU A 927 19.73 18.92 12.28
C GLU A 927 20.41 18.03 11.24
N ALA A 928 21.69 17.72 11.43
CA ALA A 928 22.48 16.92 10.48
C ALA A 928 22.04 15.45 10.40
N GLU A 929 21.25 14.95 11.35
CA GLU A 929 20.75 13.56 11.37
C GLU A 929 19.42 13.41 10.63
N TYR A 930 18.78 14.51 10.22
CA TYR A 930 17.54 14.49 9.44
C TYR A 930 17.80 14.27 7.94
N HIS A 931 17.87 13.00 7.55
CA HIS A 931 18.19 12.60 6.17
C HIS A 931 17.13 13.01 5.12
N HIS A 932 15.90 13.33 5.53
CA HIS A 932 14.83 13.75 4.61
C HIS A 932 15.18 15.03 3.82
N ILE A 933 16.07 15.88 4.33
CA ILE A 933 16.54 17.10 3.63
C ILE A 933 17.39 16.72 2.41
N THR A 934 18.27 15.73 2.54
CA THR A 934 19.08 15.21 1.43
C THR A 934 18.21 14.53 0.38
N VAL A 935 17.20 13.77 0.82
CA VAL A 935 16.20 13.17 -0.07
C VAL A 935 15.38 14.24 -0.80
N ALA A 936 14.98 15.32 -0.12
CA ALA A 936 14.29 16.44 -0.75
C ALA A 936 15.16 17.13 -1.81
N ALA A 937 16.47 17.26 -1.58
CA ALA A 937 17.40 17.78 -2.59
C ALA A 937 17.49 16.86 -3.81
N ALA A 938 17.50 15.53 -3.62
CA ALA A 938 17.43 14.58 -4.73
C ALA A 938 16.09 14.67 -5.49
N ALA A 939 14.97 14.87 -4.79
CA ALA A 939 13.67 15.11 -5.42
C ALA A 939 13.70 16.39 -6.29
N LYS A 940 14.32 17.46 -5.79
CA LYS A 940 14.54 18.68 -6.59
C LYS A 940 15.39 18.40 -7.84
N ASP A 941 16.48 17.64 -7.73
CA ASP A 941 17.34 17.30 -8.87
C ASP A 941 16.58 16.50 -9.95
N LEU A 942 15.65 15.64 -9.55
CA LEU A 942 14.73 14.95 -10.44
C LEU A 942 13.74 15.94 -11.09
N GLN A 943 13.12 16.83 -10.32
CA GLN A 943 12.17 17.81 -10.86
C GLN A 943 12.80 18.77 -11.86
N ASP A 944 14.03 19.23 -11.59
CA ASP A 944 14.81 20.08 -12.51
C ASP A 944 15.05 19.40 -13.87
N ARG A 945 14.97 18.07 -13.94
CA ARG A 945 15.11 17.25 -15.15
C ARG A 945 13.77 16.89 -15.80
N GLY A 946 12.66 17.42 -15.28
CA GLY A 946 11.32 17.23 -15.83
C GLY A 946 10.58 16.00 -15.31
N ILE A 947 11.11 15.29 -14.30
CA ILE A 947 10.35 14.25 -13.60
C ILE A 947 9.28 14.94 -12.74
N LEU A 948 8.06 14.41 -12.78
CA LEU A 948 7.00 14.89 -11.90
C LEU A 948 7.30 14.44 -10.47
N VAL A 949 7.52 15.40 -9.57
CA VAL A 949 7.60 15.17 -8.12
C VAL A 949 6.29 15.65 -7.52
N THR A 950 5.69 14.85 -6.64
CA THR A 950 4.37 15.14 -6.08
C THR A 950 4.39 15.11 -4.55
N THR A 951 3.44 15.79 -3.91
CA THR A 951 3.30 15.72 -2.44
C THR A 951 2.48 14.50 -2.02
N GLY A 952 2.95 13.79 -0.99
CA GLY A 952 2.23 12.71 -0.32
C GLY A 952 2.34 12.78 1.20
N ALA A 953 1.26 13.07 1.92
CA ALA A 953 1.30 13.35 3.35
C ALA A 953 1.21 12.12 4.26
N HIS A 954 0.86 10.95 3.70
CA HIS A 954 0.77 9.64 4.36
C HIS A 954 -0.18 9.56 5.60
N GLY A 955 -0.85 10.65 5.98
CA GLY A 955 -1.88 10.69 7.03
C GLY A 955 -1.39 10.99 8.46
N GLN A 956 -0.12 11.33 8.67
CA GLN A 956 0.49 11.60 9.99
C GLN A 956 -0.20 12.72 10.77
N LEU A 957 -0.65 13.79 10.10
CA LEU A 957 -1.44 14.85 10.70
C LEU A 957 -2.36 15.47 9.66
N GLN A 958 -3.67 15.26 9.81
CA GLN A 958 -4.66 15.69 8.82
C GLN A 958 -4.66 17.22 8.67
N GLY A 959 -4.70 17.69 7.42
CA GLY A 959 -4.47 19.08 7.03
C GLY A 959 -2.99 19.42 7.00
N LEU A 960 -2.38 19.58 8.17
CA LEU A 960 -1.05 20.17 8.29
C LEU A 960 0.09 19.32 7.65
N GLY A 961 -0.04 17.99 7.64
CA GLY A 961 0.98 17.09 7.07
C GLY A 961 1.25 17.32 5.58
N ALA A 962 0.25 17.71 4.79
CA ALA A 962 0.46 18.02 3.36
C ALA A 962 1.26 19.31 3.17
N HIS A 963 1.10 20.29 4.05
CA HIS A 963 1.94 21.49 4.03
C HIS A 963 3.36 21.18 4.50
N TRP A 964 3.54 20.31 5.48
CA TRP A 964 4.86 19.85 5.88
C TRP A 964 5.61 19.19 4.73
N GLU A 965 4.97 18.30 4.00
CA GLU A 965 5.55 17.68 2.81
C GLU A 965 6.01 18.74 1.79
N LEU A 966 5.11 19.68 1.47
CA LEU A 966 5.40 20.82 0.59
C LEU A 966 6.60 21.64 1.08
N TRP A 967 6.67 21.94 2.38
CA TRP A 967 7.76 22.75 2.96
C TRP A 967 9.08 21.99 2.99
N MET A 968 9.06 20.67 3.21
CA MET A 968 10.25 19.83 3.18
C MET A 968 10.84 19.73 1.77
N LEU A 969 10.02 19.72 0.72
CA LEU A 969 10.52 19.85 -0.66
C LEU A 969 11.34 21.15 -0.84
N ALA A 970 10.88 22.25 -0.23
CA ALA A 970 11.63 23.50 -0.23
C ALA A 970 12.88 23.49 0.68
N GLN A 971 12.89 22.70 1.76
CA GLN A 971 14.11 22.45 2.56
C GLN A 971 15.21 21.82 1.70
N GLY A 972 14.85 20.99 0.72
CA GLY A 972 15.75 20.45 -0.31
C GLY A 972 16.18 21.44 -1.40
N GLY A 973 15.71 22.70 -1.33
CA GLY A 973 16.07 23.77 -2.28
C GLY A 973 15.10 23.94 -3.45
N MET A 974 13.96 23.25 -3.47
CA MET A 974 12.92 23.50 -4.47
C MET A 974 12.38 24.93 -4.32
N SER A 975 12.21 25.66 -5.44
CA SER A 975 11.62 27.00 -5.38
C SER A 975 10.17 26.93 -4.88
N PRO A 976 9.63 27.98 -4.23
CA PRO A 976 8.24 27.99 -3.79
C PRO A 976 7.27 27.63 -4.92
N HIS A 977 7.45 28.18 -6.13
CA HIS A 977 6.57 27.89 -7.26
C HIS A 977 6.64 26.41 -7.69
N ASN A 978 7.83 25.81 -7.69
CA ASN A 978 7.99 24.40 -8.04
C ASN A 978 7.43 23.46 -6.98
N ALA A 979 7.55 23.82 -5.70
CA ALA A 979 6.93 23.08 -4.61
C ALA A 979 5.39 23.14 -4.74
N LEU A 980 4.83 24.31 -5.08
CA LEU A 980 3.39 24.44 -5.32
C LEU A 980 2.91 23.61 -6.53
N LYS A 981 3.71 23.46 -7.60
CA LYS A 981 3.40 22.54 -8.70
C LYS A 981 3.32 21.09 -8.22
N ALA A 982 4.27 20.67 -7.39
CA ALA A 982 4.28 19.33 -6.78
C ALA A 982 3.00 19.06 -5.95
N ALA A 983 2.49 20.08 -5.27
CA ALA A 983 1.27 20.00 -4.48
C ALA A 983 -0.04 20.22 -5.26
N THR A 984 0.02 20.42 -6.58
CA THR A 984 -1.16 20.72 -7.41
C THR A 984 -1.12 19.98 -8.75
N ILE A 985 -0.63 20.64 -9.81
CA ILE A 985 -0.72 20.16 -11.19
C ILE A 985 0.13 18.92 -11.46
N ASP A 986 1.28 18.76 -10.80
CA ASP A 986 2.14 17.61 -11.04
C ASP A 986 1.52 16.33 -10.45
N GLY A 987 0.88 16.44 -9.28
CA GLY A 987 0.08 15.36 -8.70
C GLY A 987 -1.13 15.01 -9.56
N ALA A 988 -1.85 16.01 -10.06
CA ALA A 988 -2.95 15.79 -11.00
C ALA A 988 -2.49 15.10 -12.29
N ARG A 989 -1.33 15.51 -12.84
CA ARG A 989 -0.74 14.90 -14.04
C ARG A 989 -0.31 13.46 -13.81
N ALA A 990 0.38 13.19 -12.71
CA ALA A 990 0.85 11.84 -12.38
C ALA A 990 -0.31 10.84 -12.31
N LEU A 991 -1.46 11.27 -11.77
CA LEU A 991 -2.66 10.43 -11.61
C LEU A 991 -3.66 10.53 -12.78
N GLY A 992 -3.35 11.28 -13.85
CA GLY A 992 -4.24 11.44 -15.00
C GLY A 992 -5.50 12.28 -14.76
N LEU A 993 -5.51 13.09 -13.71
CA LEU A 993 -6.64 13.94 -13.26
C LEU A 993 -6.56 15.38 -13.83
N ASP A 994 -5.45 15.73 -14.46
CA ASP A 994 -5.10 17.06 -14.96
C ASP A 994 -6.00 17.59 -16.08
N GLY A 995 -6.88 16.75 -16.63
CA GLY A 995 -7.95 17.20 -17.53
C GLY A 995 -9.01 18.04 -16.82
N ASP A 996 -9.22 17.82 -15.52
CA ASP A 996 -10.30 18.45 -14.75
C ASP A 996 -9.81 19.27 -13.55
N ILE A 997 -8.64 18.98 -12.97
CA ILE A 997 -8.14 19.62 -11.75
C ILE A 997 -6.63 19.96 -11.82
N GLY A 998 -6.09 20.56 -10.75
CA GLY A 998 -4.66 20.84 -10.58
C GLY A 998 -4.20 22.20 -11.10
N SER A 999 -5.02 22.90 -11.89
CA SER A 999 -4.76 24.26 -12.39
C SER A 999 -6.05 25.07 -12.50
N LEU A 1000 -5.93 26.39 -12.49
CA LEU A 1000 -7.03 27.33 -12.69
C LEU A 1000 -7.15 27.67 -14.17
N GLU A 1001 -7.95 26.90 -14.90
CA GLU A 1001 -8.18 27.10 -16.33
C GLU A 1001 -9.69 27.05 -16.62
N PRO A 1002 -10.21 27.81 -17.61
CA PRO A 1002 -11.62 27.73 -17.97
C PRO A 1002 -12.01 26.31 -18.38
N GLY A 1003 -13.15 25.83 -17.88
CA GLY A 1003 -13.66 24.48 -18.12
C GLY A 1003 -13.25 23.47 -17.06
N LYS A 1004 -12.16 23.68 -16.31
CA LYS A 1004 -11.78 22.81 -15.19
C LYS A 1004 -12.72 22.95 -14.00
N LEU A 1005 -12.70 21.97 -13.10
CA LEU A 1005 -13.50 21.96 -11.89
C LEU A 1005 -13.02 23.05 -10.93
N ALA A 1006 -13.97 23.65 -10.24
CA ALA A 1006 -13.75 24.72 -9.29
C ALA A 1006 -13.33 24.15 -7.93
N ASP A 1007 -12.08 23.67 -7.87
CA ASP A 1007 -11.39 23.26 -6.65
C ASP A 1007 -10.21 24.20 -6.43
N LEU A 1008 -10.38 25.17 -5.54
CA LEU A 1008 -9.42 26.26 -5.34
C LEU A 1008 -9.36 26.70 -3.89
N ILE A 1009 -8.31 27.42 -3.53
CA ILE A 1009 -8.09 27.97 -2.20
C ILE A 1009 -7.76 29.45 -2.26
N VAL A 1010 -8.14 30.18 -1.21
CA VAL A 1010 -7.77 31.58 -0.99
C VAL A 1010 -6.87 31.64 0.24
N ILE A 1011 -5.64 32.10 0.03
CA ILE A 1011 -4.59 32.19 1.03
C ILE A 1011 -4.39 33.66 1.43
N ASP A 1012 -4.34 33.94 2.73
CA ASP A 1012 -3.88 35.23 3.23
C ASP A 1012 -2.34 35.32 3.13
N GLY A 1013 -1.87 36.16 2.21
CA GLY A 1013 -0.45 36.35 1.90
C GLY A 1013 0.00 35.78 0.55
N ASN A 1014 1.32 35.73 0.35
CA ASN A 1014 1.96 35.30 -0.91
C ASN A 1014 2.79 34.02 -0.71
N PRO A 1015 2.30 32.84 -1.14
CA PRO A 1015 3.04 31.58 -1.02
C PRO A 1015 4.27 31.50 -1.93
N LEU A 1016 4.41 32.40 -2.92
CA LEU A 1016 5.60 32.47 -3.78
C LEU A 1016 6.79 33.17 -3.08
N GLU A 1017 6.51 34.02 -2.09
CA GLU A 1017 7.53 34.70 -1.28
C GLU A 1017 7.83 33.95 0.01
N ASN A 1018 6.78 33.42 0.65
CA ASN A 1018 6.89 32.63 1.87
C ASN A 1018 6.00 31.40 1.75
N LEU A 1019 6.61 30.24 1.51
CA LEU A 1019 5.87 29.00 1.31
C LEU A 1019 5.07 28.59 2.56
N HIS A 1020 5.45 29.02 3.77
CA HIS A 1020 4.63 28.78 4.96
C HIS A 1020 3.27 29.47 4.91
N ALA A 1021 3.10 30.51 4.09
CA ALA A 1021 1.80 31.15 3.88
C ALA A 1021 0.76 30.17 3.32
N THR A 1022 1.16 29.03 2.72
CA THR A 1022 0.19 28.04 2.23
C THR A 1022 -0.74 27.50 3.31
N GLU A 1023 -0.31 27.47 4.58
CA GLU A 1023 -1.24 27.06 5.64
C GLU A 1023 -2.27 28.14 5.96
N ASN A 1024 -2.08 29.41 5.58
CA ASN A 1024 -3.01 30.51 5.88
C ASN A 1024 -4.23 30.55 4.96
N VAL A 1025 -4.82 29.38 4.69
CA VAL A 1025 -6.07 29.25 3.94
C VAL A 1025 -7.19 29.92 4.72
N GLU A 1026 -7.84 30.92 4.10
CA GLU A 1026 -9.04 31.59 4.62
C GLU A 1026 -10.31 30.95 4.05
N LEU A 1027 -10.29 30.61 2.76
CA LEU A 1027 -11.42 30.03 2.05
C LEU A 1027 -10.96 28.82 1.25
N VAL A 1028 -11.77 27.77 1.27
CA VAL A 1028 -11.59 26.59 0.43
C VAL A 1028 -12.83 26.40 -0.42
N MET A 1029 -12.64 26.14 -1.70
CA MET A 1029 -13.71 25.77 -2.62
C MET A 1029 -13.47 24.35 -3.11
N VAL A 1030 -14.50 23.51 -2.99
CA VAL A 1030 -14.52 22.16 -3.57
C VAL A 1030 -15.84 21.95 -4.28
N ASN A 1031 -15.77 21.46 -5.53
CA ASN A 1031 -16.93 21.28 -6.40
C ASN A 1031 -17.78 22.56 -6.57
N GLY A 1032 -17.17 23.76 -6.52
CA GLY A 1032 -17.87 25.04 -6.59
C GLY A 1032 -18.58 25.51 -5.30
N ARG A 1033 -18.55 24.72 -4.22
CA ARG A 1033 -19.03 25.12 -2.89
C ARG A 1033 -17.91 25.82 -2.13
N LEU A 1034 -18.15 27.03 -1.67
CA LEU A 1034 -17.18 27.85 -0.95
C LEU A 1034 -17.38 27.71 0.55
N PHE A 1035 -16.31 27.42 1.29
CA PHE A 1035 -16.30 27.25 2.73
C PHE A 1035 -15.34 28.24 3.41
N ASP A 1036 -15.73 28.72 4.59
CA ASP A 1036 -14.83 29.40 5.52
C ASP A 1036 -13.86 28.37 6.12
N ALA A 1037 -12.55 28.50 5.89
CA ALA A 1037 -11.59 27.47 6.32
C ALA A 1037 -11.43 27.40 7.85
N ALA A 1038 -11.75 28.47 8.58
CA ALA A 1038 -11.69 28.48 10.03
C ALA A 1038 -12.81 27.63 10.65
N THR A 1039 -14.02 27.67 10.11
CA THR A 1039 -15.22 27.03 10.69
C THR A 1039 -15.73 25.84 9.89
N MET A 1040 -15.33 25.75 8.62
CA MET A 1040 -15.88 24.89 7.59
C MET A 1040 -17.39 25.07 7.36
N HIS A 1041 -17.91 26.27 7.64
CA HIS A 1041 -19.24 26.66 7.21
C HIS A 1041 -19.26 26.92 5.70
N GLN A 1042 -20.25 26.39 5.00
CA GLN A 1042 -20.49 26.75 3.60
C GLN A 1042 -21.01 28.18 3.55
N ILE A 1043 -20.34 29.04 2.78
CA ILE A 1043 -20.68 30.45 2.60
C ILE A 1043 -21.52 30.65 1.33
N ALA A 1044 -21.14 29.95 0.25
CA ALA A 1044 -21.77 30.06 -1.07
C ALA A 1044 -21.77 28.69 -1.78
N PRO A 1045 -22.74 28.43 -2.69
CA PRO A 1045 -23.83 29.34 -3.09
C PRO A 1045 -24.95 29.44 -2.03
N GLU A 1046 -25.01 28.50 -1.10
CA GLU A 1046 -25.95 28.50 0.02
C GLU A 1046 -25.18 28.60 1.34
N GLN A 1047 -25.73 29.32 2.31
CA GLN A 1047 -25.16 29.36 3.66
C GLN A 1047 -25.59 28.11 4.45
N LYS A 1048 -24.62 27.36 4.95
CA LYS A 1048 -24.86 26.15 5.73
C LYS A 1048 -23.77 25.97 6.79
N GLU A 1049 -24.18 25.88 8.05
CA GLU A 1049 -23.28 25.61 9.16
C GLU A 1049 -22.89 24.12 9.22
N ARG A 1050 -21.67 23.87 9.72
CA ARG A 1050 -21.19 22.54 10.04
C ARG A 1050 -21.88 22.07 11.33
N ARG A 1051 -22.30 20.80 11.41
CA ARG A 1051 -22.78 20.24 12.69
C ARG A 1051 -21.59 19.92 13.62
N PRO A 1052 -21.79 19.83 14.95
CA PRO A 1052 -20.71 19.49 15.88
C PRO A 1052 -20.18 18.06 15.66
N PHE A 1053 -18.87 17.86 15.81
CA PHE A 1053 -18.25 16.54 15.90
C PHE A 1053 -18.54 15.89 17.24
N TRP A 1054 -18.28 14.59 17.37
CA TRP A 1054 -18.60 13.84 18.58
C TRP A 1054 -17.94 14.37 19.86
N TRP A 1055 -16.79 15.04 19.78
CA TRP A 1055 -16.11 15.65 20.95
C TRP A 1055 -16.53 17.09 21.23
N GLU A 1056 -17.35 17.71 20.37
CA GLU A 1056 -17.92 19.05 20.56
C GLU A 1056 -19.32 18.99 21.19
N ARG A 1057 -19.77 17.80 21.60
CA ARG A 1057 -21.12 17.52 22.11
C ARG A 1057 -21.12 17.35 23.64
N ASP A 1058 -22.32 17.36 24.23
CA ASP A 1058 -22.61 16.89 25.60
C ASP A 1058 -21.79 17.55 26.75
N ASP A 1059 -21.66 18.88 26.74
CA ASP A 1059 -20.89 19.65 27.73
C ASP A 1059 -19.43 19.20 27.88
N VAL A 1060 -18.85 18.57 26.85
CA VAL A 1060 -17.43 18.23 26.81
C VAL A 1060 -16.64 19.52 26.63
N ASP A 1061 -16.00 19.96 27.71
CA ASP A 1061 -15.00 21.01 27.68
C ASP A 1061 -13.82 20.53 26.81
N ASP A 1062 -13.49 21.29 25.77
CA ASP A 1062 -12.46 20.99 24.79
C ASP A 1062 -11.06 20.82 25.41
N ARG A 1063 -10.85 21.33 26.63
CA ARG A 1063 -9.63 21.16 27.43
C ARG A 1063 -9.56 19.79 28.13
N PHE A 1064 -10.71 19.12 28.29
CA PHE A 1064 -10.85 17.88 29.07
C PHE A 1064 -11.47 16.74 28.24
N VAL A 1065 -11.36 16.79 26.90
CA VAL A 1065 -11.80 15.70 26.01
C VAL A 1065 -11.14 14.40 26.46
N TRP A 1066 -11.96 13.50 27.00
CA TRP A 1066 -11.53 12.16 27.35
C TRP A 1066 -11.68 11.26 26.15
N MET A 1067 -10.61 10.56 25.82
CA MET A 1067 -10.64 9.44 24.88
C MET A 1067 -10.24 8.19 25.67
N PRO A 1068 -10.99 7.08 25.61
CA PRO A 1068 -10.48 5.81 26.10
C PRO A 1068 -9.15 5.52 25.40
N ALA A 1069 -8.32 4.65 25.99
CA ALA A 1069 -7.02 4.25 25.45
C ALA A 1069 -7.19 3.54 24.08
N TYR A 1070 -7.53 4.31 23.05
CA TYR A 1070 -7.09 4.11 21.70
C TYR A 1070 -5.60 4.38 21.73
N ASP A 1071 -4.85 3.54 21.03
CA ASP A 1071 -3.44 3.81 20.81
C ASP A 1071 -3.32 5.23 20.25
N ALA A 1072 -2.76 6.15 21.03
CA ALA A 1072 -2.73 7.58 20.70
C ALA A 1072 -1.88 7.87 19.44
N THR A 1073 -1.18 6.84 18.97
CA THR A 1073 -0.44 6.75 17.72
C THR A 1073 -1.29 6.43 16.49
N LEU A 1074 -2.63 6.30 16.61
CA LEU A 1074 -3.49 5.70 15.58
C LEU A 1074 -3.18 4.20 15.35
N GLU A 1075 -2.28 3.54 16.10
CA GLU A 1075 -1.81 2.17 15.83
C GLU A 1075 -2.79 1.05 16.25
N GLY A 1076 -3.78 1.37 17.09
CA GLY A 1076 -4.69 0.40 17.69
C GLY A 1076 -6.05 0.35 17.02
N GLY A 1077 -6.18 -0.49 15.98
CA GLY A 1077 -7.48 -0.90 15.43
C GLY A 1077 -7.76 -0.35 14.04
N ALA A 1078 -7.32 -1.11 13.04
CA ALA A 1078 -7.44 -0.84 11.62
C ALA A 1078 -6.61 0.37 11.14
N VAL A 1079 -5.36 0.07 10.76
CA VAL A 1079 -4.40 1.00 10.16
C VAL A 1079 -3.93 0.40 8.86
N CYS A 1080 -3.40 1.24 7.96
CA CYS A 1080 -2.54 0.76 6.90
C CYS A 1080 -1.49 -0.17 7.50
N SER A 1081 -1.39 -1.40 7.01
CA SER A 1081 -0.30 -2.30 7.40
C SER A 1081 1.08 -1.71 7.09
N CYS A 1082 1.15 -0.71 6.20
CA CYS A 1082 2.36 0.04 5.88
C CYS A 1082 2.98 0.73 7.10
N GLY A 1083 2.17 1.31 7.98
CA GLY A 1083 2.60 2.23 9.02
C GLY A 1083 2.50 1.73 10.46
N ARG A 1084 3.02 0.54 10.79
CA ARG A 1084 3.51 0.31 12.18
C ARG A 1084 4.77 1.18 12.39
N HIS A 1085 4.60 2.50 12.35
CA HIS A 1085 5.66 3.52 12.39
C HIS A 1085 6.29 3.63 13.77
#